data_AF-A0A8H6VQX0-F1
#
_entry.id   AF-A0A8H6VQX0-F1
#
_cell.length_a   1.000
_cell.length_b   1.000
_cell.length_c   1.000
_cell.angle_alpha   90.00
_cell.angle_beta   90.00
_cell.angle_gamma   90.00
#
_symmetry.space_group_name_H-M   'P 1'
#
loop_
_entity.id
_entity.type
_entity.pdbx_description
1 polymer ?
#
loop_
_entity_poly.entity_id
_entity_poly.type
_entity_poly.pdbx_seq_one_letter_code
_entity_poly.pdbx_strand_id
1 'polypeptide(L)'
;QWRPSTHNLSLGTVSNQQHATAMPLVVRQQRHDRLPSRRTYILVACVLLTLAILNVVVLWSDTAKSVLYEQWLPAVAGTTEQKVGSHAWIKSREPTPLVPIDDEHPIKQLMSQADSRFQHYDNDRSKTFSETVQKYRWQTGRHPPPAFKEWYKFAREKGVYNIDDFAQINDDLRPFWAIPPAEVRSFAAHSSDEWPDLIATISLRDGQVFQEEWGWRSETFVKMLKQVARYLPDMDIPINRMDQPRVIVPWDDLQAYLKIEEEGRSLDEQGVEDAFTKGMSGLFIPRFQVPEPNWLHRWNRFVFPKYRVSTDDDPRPDYGWFNFAGGKFMDLAAKACPPGSYATDPESEMRLKEAEKFYKHDLGGFITNFNISSDLCTVGPQLSNLHGMLYASTSMLVTHKLVPIFGECRTNINNDILFPANMYWKRDKRYNYNDEHDINWDDKDDTMVWRGVTSGGNTVDDDPERWRNMHRQRLVLMTNSTELGNSETDVLANDGGEKSRYTIQQFTPANFAKDHFDVGFTEKVACIPNCDFYNSSLTILNKTSFADTFRSKYLIDVDGHSFSGRWRAFLQSRSLGLKATIFREWHDSRLFAWRHFVPMDNRYDDLYSLLLYFIGISPSDQDPVNQVTVWSHDYEAMKLARQGREWAAKVLRPEDIEVYLLRLLLEYGRIIDDNRDRIGVTGDGGEEMKAFDIRVPAVP
;
A
#
# COMPACT_ATOMS: atom_id res chain seq x y z
N GLN A 1 -51.99 -29.48 -30.77
CA GLN A 1 -53.24 -30.27 -30.67
C GLN A 1 -53.85 -29.96 -29.30
N TRP A 2 -54.65 -28.90 -29.18
CA TRP A 2 -56.13 -28.88 -29.19
C TRP A 2 -56.79 -29.65 -28.00
N ARG A 3 -57.18 -28.86 -26.98
CA ARG A 3 -58.43 -28.80 -26.14
C ARG A 3 -59.46 -29.96 -26.22
N PRO A 4 -60.27 -30.20 -25.15
CA PRO A 4 -61.50 -29.41 -24.83
C PRO A 4 -61.73 -29.16 -23.30
N SER A 5 -62.23 -28.01 -22.78
CA SER A 5 -63.60 -27.39 -22.76
C SER A 5 -64.69 -28.34 -22.23
N THR A 6 -65.51 -28.02 -21.21
CA THR A 6 -66.59 -27.01 -21.12
C THR A 6 -67.10 -26.92 -19.65
N HIS A 7 -67.30 -25.75 -19.03
CA HIS A 7 -68.45 -24.82 -18.99
C HIS A 7 -69.72 -25.24 -18.20
N ASN A 8 -70.10 -24.42 -17.20
CA ASN A 8 -71.42 -23.77 -16.92
C ASN A 8 -71.80 -23.76 -15.43
N LEU A 9 -71.91 -22.56 -14.80
CA LEU A 9 -73.13 -21.73 -14.54
C LEU A 9 -74.02 -22.38 -13.45
N SER A 10 -74.61 -21.71 -12.46
CA SER A 10 -74.90 -20.29 -12.21
C SER A 10 -75.59 -20.11 -10.83
N LEU A 11 -75.56 -18.87 -10.30
CA LEU A 11 -76.62 -18.11 -9.56
C LEU A 11 -77.27 -18.72 -8.30
N GLY A 12 -77.58 -18.00 -7.22
CA GLY A 12 -77.62 -16.56 -6.94
C GLY A 12 -77.99 -16.34 -5.45
N THR A 13 -77.67 -15.16 -4.89
CA THR A 13 -78.60 -14.13 -4.35
C THR A 13 -79.42 -14.54 -3.11
N VAL A 14 -79.63 -13.76 -2.04
CA VAL A 14 -79.50 -12.32 -1.75
C VAL A 14 -79.92 -12.12 -0.27
N SER A 15 -79.25 -11.20 0.45
CA SER A 15 -79.69 -10.31 1.56
C SER A 15 -80.46 -10.89 2.78
N ASN A 16 -80.59 -10.28 3.95
CA ASN A 16 -80.34 -8.91 4.43
C ASN A 16 -80.40 -8.96 5.99
N GLN A 17 -79.71 -8.02 6.66
CA GLN A 17 -80.14 -7.17 7.81
C GLN A 17 -81.01 -7.77 8.97
N GLN A 18 -80.88 -7.44 10.26
CA GLN A 18 -80.37 -6.26 10.99
C GLN A 18 -80.48 -6.50 12.52
N HIS A 19 -79.67 -5.77 13.29
CA HIS A 19 -79.86 -5.17 14.64
C HIS A 19 -80.40 -5.94 15.87
N ALA A 20 -79.63 -5.90 16.98
CA ALA A 20 -79.89 -5.08 18.19
C ALA A 20 -79.45 -5.75 19.53
N THR A 21 -78.49 -5.09 20.21
CA THR A 21 -78.28 -4.87 21.66
C THR A 21 -78.87 -5.80 22.75
N ALA A 22 -78.00 -6.32 23.64
CA ALA A 22 -77.93 -6.03 25.10
C ALA A 22 -77.11 -7.10 25.89
N MET A 23 -76.33 -6.68 26.89
CA MET A 23 -75.60 -7.49 27.92
C MET A 23 -76.56 -8.26 28.88
N PRO A 24 -76.15 -9.12 29.86
CA PRO A 24 -74.83 -9.40 30.46
C PRO A 24 -74.55 -10.91 30.83
N LEU A 25 -73.51 -11.15 31.65
CA LEU A 25 -73.28 -12.27 32.60
C LEU A 25 -72.32 -13.43 32.23
N VAL A 26 -71.16 -13.32 32.86
CA VAL A 26 -70.13 -14.26 33.34
C VAL A 26 -70.57 -15.72 33.61
N VAL A 27 -69.74 -16.68 33.16
CA VAL A 27 -69.08 -17.81 33.90
C VAL A 27 -68.98 -19.10 33.04
N ARG A 28 -67.77 -19.33 32.49
CA ARG A 28 -66.90 -20.54 32.59
C ARG A 28 -67.52 -21.95 32.46
N GLN A 29 -67.17 -22.69 31.38
CA GLN A 29 -66.52 -24.03 31.46
C GLN A 29 -66.18 -24.68 30.10
N GLN A 30 -64.93 -25.16 30.04
CA GLN A 30 -64.40 -26.38 29.38
C GLN A 30 -64.89 -26.78 27.97
N ARG A 31 -63.99 -26.65 26.98
CA ARG A 31 -63.99 -27.47 25.75
C ARG A 31 -63.08 -28.68 25.91
N HIS A 32 -63.65 -29.84 25.66
CA HIS A 32 -62.99 -31.08 25.25
C HIS A 32 -62.45 -30.91 23.82
N ASP A 33 -61.14 -30.98 23.63
CA ASP A 33 -60.53 -31.07 22.30
C ASP A 33 -60.25 -32.52 21.92
N ARG A 34 -60.60 -32.85 20.66
CA ARG A 34 -60.52 -34.18 20.05
C ARG A 34 -59.08 -34.67 19.95
N LEU A 35 -58.87 -35.95 20.26
CA LEU A 35 -57.58 -36.63 20.10
C LEU A 35 -57.10 -36.61 18.63
N PRO A 36 -55.81 -36.31 18.35
CA PRO A 36 -55.27 -36.27 17.00
C PRO A 36 -55.25 -37.64 16.31
N SER A 37 -55.43 -37.65 14.99
CA SER A 37 -55.36 -38.87 14.16
C SER A 37 -53.96 -39.50 14.14
N ARG A 38 -53.85 -40.78 13.77
CA ARG A 38 -52.53 -41.46 13.57
C ARG A 38 -51.61 -40.71 12.59
N ARG A 39 -52.18 -39.98 11.62
CA ARG A 39 -51.44 -39.09 10.72
C ARG A 39 -50.83 -37.89 11.45
N THR A 40 -51.51 -37.37 12.46
CA THR A 40 -51.03 -36.24 13.27
C THR A 40 -49.83 -36.66 14.15
N TYR A 41 -49.84 -37.87 14.72
CA TYR A 41 -48.70 -38.39 15.48
C TYR A 41 -47.45 -38.60 14.60
N ILE A 42 -47.63 -39.09 13.37
CA ILE A 42 -46.52 -39.25 12.42
C ILE A 42 -45.96 -37.86 12.05
N LEU A 43 -46.82 -36.87 11.81
CA LEU A 43 -46.41 -35.51 11.48
C LEU A 43 -45.64 -34.84 12.62
N VAL A 44 -46.11 -35.00 13.86
CA VAL A 44 -45.41 -34.53 15.06
C VAL A 44 -44.06 -35.23 15.23
N ALA A 45 -43.99 -36.54 15.02
CA ALA A 45 -42.72 -37.28 15.08
C ALA A 45 -41.71 -36.78 14.02
N CYS A 46 -42.17 -36.50 12.79
CA CYS A 46 -41.30 -35.93 11.75
C CYS A 46 -40.81 -34.52 12.11
N VAL A 47 -41.65 -33.67 12.70
CA VAL A 47 -41.28 -32.32 13.17
C VAL A 47 -40.26 -32.40 14.31
N LEU A 48 -40.44 -33.31 15.26
CA LEU A 48 -39.50 -33.51 16.37
C LEU A 48 -38.15 -34.04 15.87
N LEU A 49 -38.15 -34.95 14.90
CA LEU A 49 -36.92 -35.47 14.30
C LEU A 49 -36.16 -34.38 13.52
N THR A 50 -36.88 -33.52 12.79
CA THR A 50 -36.25 -32.39 12.08
C THR A 50 -35.70 -31.36 13.06
N LEU A 51 -36.40 -31.07 14.16
CA LEU A 51 -35.89 -30.21 15.23
C LEU A 51 -34.63 -30.80 15.89
N ALA A 52 -34.59 -32.12 16.15
CA ALA A 52 -33.41 -32.77 16.69
C ALA A 52 -32.19 -32.66 15.74
N ILE A 53 -32.40 -32.85 14.43
CA ILE A 53 -31.34 -32.70 13.43
C ILE A 53 -30.89 -31.24 13.34
N LEU A 54 -31.82 -30.27 13.36
CA LEU A 54 -31.48 -28.84 13.33
C LEU A 54 -30.67 -28.43 14.56
N ASN A 55 -30.99 -28.95 15.74
CA ASN A 55 -30.21 -28.70 16.96
C ASN A 55 -28.79 -29.27 16.88
N VAL A 56 -28.62 -30.47 16.31
CA VAL A 56 -27.28 -31.04 16.07
C VAL A 56 -26.48 -30.20 15.08
N VAL A 57 -27.10 -29.69 14.02
CA VAL A 57 -26.46 -28.78 13.05
C VAL A 57 -26.08 -27.43 13.68
N VAL A 58 -26.95 -26.87 14.53
CA VAL A 58 -26.65 -25.65 15.29
C VAL A 58 -25.47 -25.87 16.23
N LEU A 59 -25.42 -26.99 16.96
CA LEU A 59 -24.31 -27.32 17.87
C LEU A 59 -22.98 -27.65 17.15
N TRP A 60 -23.03 -28.01 15.88
CA TRP A 60 -21.85 -28.23 15.03
C TRP A 60 -21.44 -27.00 14.21
N SER A 61 -22.24 -25.93 14.21
CA SER A 61 -21.87 -24.65 13.57
C SER A 61 -20.79 -23.93 14.38
N ASP A 62 -19.84 -23.30 13.70
CA ASP A 62 -18.72 -22.57 14.33
C ASP A 62 -19.22 -21.43 15.24
N THR A 63 -20.43 -20.93 15.00
CA THR A 63 -21.10 -19.90 15.80
C THR A 63 -21.57 -20.41 17.18
N ALA A 64 -22.06 -21.64 17.31
CA ALA A 64 -22.46 -22.18 18.63
C ALA A 64 -21.27 -22.56 19.50
N LYS A 65 -20.15 -22.95 18.89
CA LYS A 65 -18.87 -23.11 19.59
C LYS A 65 -18.38 -21.76 20.14
N SER A 66 -18.48 -20.68 19.37
CA SER A 66 -18.03 -19.34 19.80
C SER A 66 -18.76 -18.79 21.05
N VAL A 67 -20.05 -19.06 21.20
CA VAL A 67 -20.85 -18.56 22.35
C VAL A 67 -20.66 -19.41 23.62
N LEU A 68 -20.43 -20.73 23.50
CA LEU A 68 -20.04 -21.58 24.64
C LEU A 68 -18.58 -21.35 25.07
N TYR A 69 -17.72 -20.87 24.16
CA TYR A 69 -16.34 -20.50 24.44
C TYR A 69 -16.21 -19.18 25.21
N GLU A 70 -17.21 -18.28 25.15
CA GLU A 70 -17.13 -16.95 25.78
C GLU A 70 -17.51 -16.92 27.28
N GLN A 71 -18.08 -17.97 27.88
CA GLN A 71 -18.61 -17.89 29.26
C GLN A 71 -17.89 -18.68 30.36
N TRP A 72 -16.90 -19.55 30.08
CA TRP A 72 -16.34 -20.46 31.11
C TRP A 72 -14.82 -20.65 31.08
N LEU A 73 -14.05 -19.56 31.03
CA LEU A 73 -12.68 -19.54 31.57
C LEU A 73 -12.59 -18.41 32.59
N PRO A 74 -12.08 -18.67 33.81
CA PRO A 74 -10.63 -18.72 33.95
C PRO A 74 -10.14 -19.73 35.00
N ALA A 75 -9.43 -20.77 34.55
CA ALA A 75 -8.36 -21.41 35.33
C ALA A 75 -7.74 -22.53 34.49
N VAL A 76 -6.73 -22.24 33.69
CA VAL A 76 -5.72 -23.26 33.36
C VAL A 76 -4.35 -22.60 33.39
N ALA A 77 -3.82 -22.47 34.59
CA ALA A 77 -2.41 -22.77 34.80
C ALA A 77 -2.20 -24.22 34.32
N GLY A 78 -1.50 -24.43 33.22
CA GLY A 78 -1.29 -25.78 32.71
C GLY A 78 -0.72 -25.84 31.29
N THR A 79 0.58 -26.09 31.24
CA THR A 79 1.45 -26.44 30.09
C THR A 79 1.69 -25.36 29.04
N THR A 80 2.91 -24.83 29.09
CA THR A 80 3.61 -23.92 28.17
C THR A 80 3.86 -24.52 26.78
N GLU A 81 2.98 -25.37 26.24
CA GLU A 81 3.16 -25.93 24.89
C GLU A 81 1.86 -25.90 24.08
N GLN A 82 1.78 -24.98 23.11
CA GLN A 82 0.83 -25.09 22.00
C GLN A 82 1.51 -25.78 20.82
N LYS A 83 0.85 -26.78 20.23
CA LYS A 83 1.31 -27.38 18.96
C LYS A 83 0.57 -26.70 17.80
N VAL A 84 1.34 -26.05 16.92
CA VAL A 84 0.88 -25.62 15.60
C VAL A 84 1.70 -26.40 14.58
N GLY A 85 1.08 -27.38 13.93
CA GLY A 85 1.78 -28.32 13.04
C GLY A 85 2.75 -29.25 13.80
N SER A 86 3.97 -29.41 13.28
CA SER A 86 5.01 -30.28 13.86
C SER A 86 5.90 -29.61 14.91
N HIS A 87 5.67 -28.32 15.22
CA HIS A 87 6.51 -27.53 16.13
C HIS A 87 5.78 -27.26 17.45
N ALA A 88 6.50 -27.44 18.55
CA ALA A 88 6.00 -27.17 19.90
C ALA A 88 6.42 -25.75 20.31
N TRP A 89 5.47 -24.92 20.71
CA TRP A 89 5.67 -23.51 21.06
C TRP A 89 5.74 -23.34 22.56
N ILE A 90 6.87 -22.81 23.05
CA ILE A 90 7.01 -22.39 24.44
C ILE A 90 6.58 -20.92 24.55
N LYS A 91 5.54 -20.66 25.34
CA LYS A 91 5.07 -19.30 25.67
C LYS A 91 6.22 -18.52 26.31
N SER A 92 6.67 -17.43 25.69
CA SER A 92 7.87 -16.69 26.14
C SER A 92 7.63 -15.88 27.42
N ARG A 93 6.39 -15.45 27.70
CA ARG A 93 6.00 -14.77 28.95
C ARG A 93 4.51 -14.89 29.26
N GLU A 94 4.13 -14.68 30.52
CA GLU A 94 2.72 -14.44 30.86
C GLU A 94 2.26 -13.06 30.35
N PRO A 95 1.00 -12.91 29.87
CA PRO A 95 0.49 -11.66 29.35
C PRO A 95 0.62 -10.56 30.40
N THR A 96 1.33 -9.49 30.06
CA THR A 96 1.31 -8.29 30.90
C THR A 96 -0.03 -7.61 30.65
N PRO A 97 -0.77 -7.13 31.67
CA PRO A 97 -1.99 -6.39 31.45
C PRO A 97 -1.74 -5.22 30.49
N LEU A 98 -2.41 -5.23 29.34
CA LEU A 98 -2.31 -4.16 28.34
C LEU A 98 -3.05 -2.92 28.85
N VAL A 99 -2.33 -2.08 29.60
CA VAL A 99 -2.84 -0.84 30.18
C VAL A 99 -2.12 0.33 29.51
N PRO A 100 -2.85 1.32 28.97
CA PRO A 100 -2.24 2.55 28.46
C PRO A 100 -1.41 3.23 29.55
N ILE A 101 -0.23 3.71 29.19
CA ILE A 101 0.61 4.49 30.11
C ILE A 101 0.22 5.97 29.99
N ASP A 102 -0.11 6.58 31.13
CA ASP A 102 -0.42 8.00 31.19
C ASP A 102 0.84 8.82 31.51
N ASP A 103 1.58 9.20 30.47
CA ASP A 103 2.78 10.04 30.55
C ASP A 103 2.75 11.22 29.56
N GLU A 104 3.87 11.96 29.45
CA GLU A 104 4.07 13.03 28.47
C GLU A 104 5.10 12.65 27.39
N HIS A 105 5.24 11.36 27.04
CA HIS A 105 6.16 10.95 25.99
C HIS A 105 5.72 11.54 24.63
N PRO A 106 6.64 12.08 23.79
CA PRO A 106 6.28 12.71 22.51
C PRO A 106 5.45 11.82 21.57
N ILE A 107 5.70 10.50 21.59
CA ILE A 107 4.96 9.54 20.75
C ILE A 107 3.45 9.55 21.05
N LYS A 108 3.04 9.75 22.31
CA LYS A 108 1.61 9.86 22.68
C LYS A 108 0.94 11.02 21.95
N GLN A 109 1.61 12.17 21.87
CA GLN A 109 1.12 13.33 21.14
C GLN A 109 1.07 13.06 19.63
N LEU A 110 2.12 12.44 19.07
CA LEU A 110 2.18 12.08 17.65
C LEU A 110 1.04 11.14 17.25
N MET A 111 0.73 10.14 18.09
CA MET A 111 -0.40 9.23 17.90
C MET A 111 -1.74 9.96 17.98
N SER A 112 -1.93 10.86 18.95
CA SER A 112 -3.16 11.65 19.08
C SER A 112 -3.40 12.58 17.88
N GLN A 113 -2.34 13.23 17.38
CA GLN A 113 -2.40 14.06 16.18
C GLN A 113 -2.69 13.22 14.93
N ALA A 114 -2.09 12.02 14.81
CA ALA A 114 -2.38 11.10 13.71
C ALA A 114 -3.82 10.58 13.75
N ASP A 115 -4.34 10.25 14.94
CA ASP A 115 -5.75 9.87 15.13
C ASP A 115 -6.70 11.00 14.68
N SER A 116 -6.39 12.25 15.03
CA SER A 116 -7.17 13.44 14.62
C SER A 116 -7.14 13.68 13.11
N ARG A 117 -5.95 13.60 12.49
CA ARG A 117 -5.79 13.73 11.02
C ARG A 117 -6.56 12.65 10.27
N PHE A 118 -6.50 11.41 10.76
CA PHE A 118 -7.24 10.30 10.19
C PHE A 118 -8.75 10.52 10.29
N GLN A 119 -9.26 10.97 11.43
CA GLN A 119 -10.70 11.24 11.58
C GLN A 119 -11.17 12.32 10.59
N HIS A 120 -10.38 13.36 10.37
CA HIS A 120 -10.69 14.36 9.35
C HIS A 120 -10.74 13.74 7.95
N TYR A 121 -9.70 12.98 7.58
CA TYR A 121 -9.66 12.26 6.30
C TYR A 121 -10.85 11.30 6.11
N ASP A 122 -11.23 10.57 7.15
CA ASP A 122 -12.31 9.59 7.09
C ASP A 122 -13.69 10.25 7.00
N ASN A 123 -13.89 11.36 7.71
CA ASN A 123 -15.13 12.13 7.68
C ASN A 123 -15.32 12.92 6.38
N ASP A 124 -14.23 13.30 5.72
CA ASP A 124 -14.25 14.10 4.48
C ASP A 124 -14.56 13.27 3.21
N ARG A 125 -14.76 11.96 3.32
CA ARG A 125 -15.01 11.06 2.18
C ARG A 125 -16.34 11.34 1.49
N SER A 126 -16.30 11.51 0.17
CA SER A 126 -17.49 11.55 -0.67
C SER A 126 -18.31 10.27 -0.56
N LYS A 127 -19.61 10.43 -0.37
CA LYS A 127 -20.60 9.36 -0.26
C LYS A 127 -21.45 9.21 -1.52
N THR A 128 -21.52 10.24 -2.35
CA THR A 128 -22.28 10.22 -3.62
C THR A 128 -21.42 10.54 -4.83
N PHE A 129 -21.92 10.21 -6.03
CA PHE A 129 -21.25 10.57 -7.27
C PHE A 129 -21.11 12.09 -7.42
N SER A 130 -22.16 12.84 -7.06
CA SER A 130 -22.16 14.31 -7.13
C SER A 130 -21.08 14.93 -6.24
N GLU A 131 -20.95 14.46 -4.99
CA GLU A 131 -19.87 14.86 -4.09
C GLU A 131 -18.49 14.52 -4.65
N THR A 132 -18.32 13.32 -5.20
CA THR A 132 -17.06 12.85 -5.79
C THR A 132 -16.64 13.75 -6.96
N VAL A 133 -17.57 14.10 -7.84
CA VAL A 133 -17.34 15.00 -8.98
C VAL A 133 -17.01 16.42 -8.52
N GLN A 134 -17.75 16.94 -7.52
CA GLN A 134 -17.50 18.27 -6.98
C GLN A 134 -16.11 18.35 -6.34
N LYS A 135 -15.73 17.36 -5.55
CA LYS A 135 -14.42 17.29 -4.91
C LYS A 135 -13.30 17.15 -5.93
N TYR A 136 -13.48 16.33 -6.97
CA TYR A 136 -12.52 16.25 -8.07
C TYR A 136 -12.28 17.62 -8.73
N ARG A 137 -13.35 18.37 -9.05
CA ARG A 137 -13.24 19.70 -9.65
C ARG A 137 -12.56 20.69 -8.73
N TRP A 138 -12.86 20.63 -7.44
CA TRP A 138 -12.21 21.48 -6.44
C TRP A 138 -10.69 21.21 -6.36
N GLN A 139 -10.27 19.95 -6.41
CA GLN A 139 -8.86 19.56 -6.34
C GLN A 139 -8.08 19.86 -7.63
N THR A 140 -8.70 19.61 -8.78
CA THR A 140 -7.98 19.63 -10.08
C THR A 140 -8.24 20.88 -10.91
N GLY A 141 -9.32 21.61 -10.64
CA GLY A 141 -9.79 22.69 -11.50
C GLY A 141 -10.28 22.21 -12.88
N ARG A 142 -10.60 20.92 -13.04
CA ARG A 142 -11.04 20.31 -14.31
C ARG A 142 -12.24 19.39 -14.11
N HIS A 143 -13.03 19.17 -15.16
CA HIS A 143 -14.06 18.12 -15.18
C HIS A 143 -13.41 16.74 -15.13
N PRO A 144 -13.99 15.72 -14.47
CA PRO A 144 -13.46 14.35 -14.50
C PRO A 144 -13.31 13.81 -15.93
N PRO A 145 -12.34 12.93 -16.24
CA PRO A 145 -12.14 12.40 -17.59
C PRO A 145 -13.36 11.60 -18.08
N PRO A 146 -13.50 11.36 -19.39
CA PRO A 146 -14.49 10.42 -19.89
C PRO A 146 -14.38 9.04 -19.21
N ALA A 147 -15.51 8.34 -19.15
CA ALA A 147 -15.66 7.06 -18.42
C ALA A 147 -15.50 7.13 -16.88
N PHE A 148 -15.49 8.33 -16.29
CA PHE A 148 -15.44 8.49 -14.84
C PHE A 148 -16.67 7.93 -14.12
N LYS A 149 -17.85 7.99 -14.75
CA LYS A 149 -19.08 7.40 -14.22
C LYS A 149 -18.95 5.88 -14.06
N GLU A 150 -18.37 5.23 -15.07
CA GLU A 150 -18.10 3.79 -15.13
C GLU A 150 -17.06 3.41 -14.07
N TRP A 151 -16.01 4.20 -13.93
CA TRP A 151 -15.02 4.02 -12.86
C TRP A 151 -15.65 4.13 -11.47
N TYR A 152 -16.51 5.13 -11.23
CA TYR A 152 -17.19 5.29 -9.95
C TYR A 152 -18.07 4.08 -9.64
N LYS A 153 -18.87 3.62 -10.61
CA LYS A 153 -19.69 2.41 -10.45
C LYS A 153 -18.82 1.19 -10.14
N PHE A 154 -17.74 1.00 -10.88
CA PHE A 154 -16.78 -0.09 -10.68
C PHE A 154 -16.19 -0.07 -9.27
N ALA A 155 -15.74 1.09 -8.79
CA ALA A 155 -15.17 1.24 -7.45
C ALA A 155 -16.21 0.97 -6.34
N ARG A 156 -17.45 1.42 -6.51
CA ARG A 156 -18.54 1.20 -5.53
C ARG A 156 -18.96 -0.26 -5.46
N GLU A 157 -19.09 -0.93 -6.61
CA GLU A 157 -19.41 -2.36 -6.68
C GLU A 157 -18.30 -3.25 -6.09
N LYS A 158 -17.04 -2.79 -6.16
CA LYS A 158 -15.89 -3.42 -5.49
C LYS A 158 -15.77 -3.06 -3.99
N GLY A 159 -16.66 -2.23 -3.48
CA GLY A 159 -16.68 -1.80 -2.09
C GLY A 159 -15.42 -1.02 -1.69
N VAL A 160 -14.92 -0.13 -2.55
CA VAL A 160 -13.83 0.79 -2.20
C VAL A 160 -14.27 1.71 -1.07
N TYR A 161 -13.44 1.81 -0.03
CA TYR A 161 -13.77 2.55 1.18
C TYR A 161 -13.69 4.07 1.00
N ASN A 162 -12.62 4.56 0.36
CA ASN A 162 -12.42 5.97 0.04
C ASN A 162 -12.28 6.16 -1.48
N ILE A 163 -13.24 6.88 -2.07
CA ILE A 163 -13.33 7.15 -3.50
C ILE A 163 -12.59 8.43 -3.92
N ASP A 164 -12.03 9.19 -2.97
CA ASP A 164 -11.39 10.48 -3.25
C ASP A 164 -9.87 10.42 -3.26
N ASP A 165 -9.28 9.32 -2.75
CA ASP A 165 -7.85 9.27 -2.44
C ASP A 165 -6.96 8.94 -3.65
N PHE A 166 -6.88 9.89 -4.58
CA PHE A 166 -6.18 9.73 -5.86
C PHE A 166 -5.29 10.94 -6.19
N ALA A 167 -5.00 11.81 -5.22
CA ALA A 167 -4.20 13.02 -5.43
C ALA A 167 -2.81 12.72 -6.06
N GLN A 168 -2.17 11.62 -5.63
CA GLN A 168 -0.88 11.18 -6.19
C GLN A 168 -0.91 11.02 -7.72
N ILE A 169 -2.01 10.52 -8.29
CA ILE A 169 -2.17 10.37 -9.74
C ILE A 169 -2.12 11.73 -10.43
N ASN A 170 -2.82 12.72 -9.86
CA ASN A 170 -2.83 14.07 -10.40
C ASN A 170 -1.46 14.74 -10.26
N ASP A 171 -0.78 14.54 -9.13
CA ASP A 171 0.56 15.09 -8.90
C ASP A 171 1.60 14.53 -9.89
N ASP A 172 1.49 13.24 -10.24
CA ASP A 172 2.36 12.59 -11.23
C ASP A 172 2.09 13.10 -12.65
N LEU A 173 0.81 13.28 -13.00
CA LEU A 173 0.38 13.58 -14.37
C LEU A 173 0.35 15.08 -14.68
N ARG A 174 0.24 15.96 -13.66
CA ARG A 174 0.04 17.39 -13.89
C ARG A 174 1.11 18.06 -14.76
N PRO A 175 2.41 17.74 -14.67
CA PRO A 175 3.42 18.37 -15.54
C PRO A 175 3.18 18.10 -17.04
N PHE A 176 2.55 16.98 -17.39
CA PHE A 176 2.31 16.59 -18.78
C PHE A 176 1.22 17.42 -19.49
N TRP A 177 0.44 18.22 -18.76
CA TRP A 177 -0.47 19.20 -19.37
C TRP A 177 0.28 20.29 -20.15
N ALA A 178 1.57 20.51 -19.84
CA ALA A 178 2.41 21.45 -20.57
C ALA A 178 2.95 20.89 -21.90
N ILE A 179 2.90 19.57 -22.09
CA ILE A 179 3.43 18.89 -23.27
C ILE A 179 2.29 18.61 -24.27
N PRO A 180 2.47 18.86 -25.58
CA PRO A 180 1.47 18.49 -26.58
C PRO A 180 1.09 16.99 -26.52
N PRO A 181 -0.21 16.62 -26.58
CA PRO A 181 -0.64 15.22 -26.46
C PRO A 181 0.08 14.26 -27.43
N ALA A 182 0.24 14.66 -28.70
CA ALA A 182 0.92 13.86 -29.71
C ALA A 182 2.40 13.57 -29.38
N GLU A 183 3.08 14.50 -28.71
CA GLU A 183 4.46 14.32 -28.28
C GLU A 183 4.55 13.32 -27.12
N VAL A 184 3.64 13.39 -26.15
CA VAL A 184 3.53 12.39 -25.08
C VAL A 184 3.29 11.00 -25.66
N ARG A 185 2.39 10.88 -26.64
CA ARG A 185 2.12 9.60 -27.35
C ARG A 185 3.36 9.09 -28.08
N SER A 186 4.07 9.96 -28.79
CA SER A 186 5.32 9.57 -29.48
C SER A 186 6.38 9.05 -28.50
N PHE A 187 6.63 9.77 -27.39
CA PHE A 187 7.54 9.27 -26.35
C PHE A 187 7.08 7.93 -25.76
N ALA A 188 5.78 7.70 -25.61
CA ALA A 188 5.28 6.44 -25.10
C ALA A 188 5.46 5.29 -26.12
N ALA A 189 5.07 5.53 -27.37
CA ALA A 189 5.07 4.53 -28.44
C ALA A 189 6.47 4.07 -28.86
N HIS A 190 7.51 4.89 -28.66
CA HIS A 190 8.89 4.59 -29.04
C HIS A 190 9.80 4.19 -27.87
N SER A 191 9.23 4.00 -26.68
CA SER A 191 10.02 3.82 -25.45
C SER A 191 10.78 2.49 -25.41
N SER A 192 10.31 1.49 -26.14
CA SER A 192 10.90 0.15 -26.28
C SER A 192 11.71 -0.05 -27.56
N ASP A 193 11.90 0.97 -28.40
CA ASP A 193 12.61 0.86 -29.68
C ASP A 193 14.07 0.41 -29.51
N GLU A 194 14.70 0.77 -28.38
CA GLU A 194 16.05 0.38 -28.03
C GLU A 194 16.06 -0.61 -26.85
N TRP A 195 16.48 -1.84 -27.12
CA TRP A 195 16.58 -2.89 -26.10
C TRP A 195 17.43 -2.51 -24.88
N PRO A 196 18.59 -1.81 -25.02
CA PRO A 196 19.41 -1.40 -23.87
C PRO A 196 18.70 -0.48 -22.87
N ASP A 197 17.61 0.19 -23.26
CA ASP A 197 16.92 1.12 -22.39
C ASP A 197 16.09 0.41 -21.30
N LEU A 198 15.85 -0.91 -21.40
CA LEU A 198 15.09 -1.70 -20.42
C LEU A 198 13.70 -1.11 -20.09
N ILE A 199 12.97 -0.68 -21.12
CA ILE A 199 11.56 -0.28 -21.04
C ILE A 199 10.73 -1.30 -21.80
N ALA A 200 9.52 -1.62 -21.32
CA ALA A 200 8.54 -2.38 -22.07
C ALA A 200 7.33 -1.51 -22.37
N THR A 201 7.01 -1.30 -23.65
CA THR A 201 5.77 -0.63 -24.04
C THR A 201 4.63 -1.62 -24.07
N ILE A 202 3.54 -1.29 -23.37
CA ILE A 202 2.29 -2.04 -23.39
C ILE A 202 1.25 -1.18 -24.11
N SER A 203 0.74 -1.68 -25.24
CA SER A 203 -0.22 -0.97 -26.08
C SER A 203 -1.62 -1.51 -25.88
N LEU A 204 -2.60 -0.61 -25.77
CA LEU A 204 -4.02 -0.95 -25.72
C LEU A 204 -4.71 -0.45 -27.00
N ARG A 205 -5.32 -1.35 -27.79
CA ARG A 205 -6.11 -0.98 -28.98
C ARG A 205 -7.46 -1.65 -28.94
N ASP A 206 -8.54 -0.88 -28.94
CA ASP A 206 -9.93 -1.38 -28.86
C ASP A 206 -10.14 -2.39 -27.72
N GLY A 207 -9.57 -2.10 -26.53
CA GLY A 207 -9.65 -2.98 -25.36
C GLY A 207 -8.72 -4.21 -25.41
N GLN A 208 -7.96 -4.41 -26.50
CA GLN A 208 -6.98 -5.49 -26.63
C GLN A 208 -5.58 -5.04 -26.20
N VAL A 209 -4.94 -5.85 -25.36
CA VAL A 209 -3.60 -5.57 -24.81
C VAL A 209 -2.53 -6.28 -25.64
N PHE A 210 -1.59 -5.48 -26.13
CA PHE A 210 -0.37 -5.90 -26.83
C PHE A 210 0.84 -5.54 -25.98
N GLN A 211 1.87 -6.38 -26.02
CA GLN A 211 3.07 -6.18 -25.21
C GLN A 211 4.30 -6.37 -26.08
N GLU A 212 5.20 -5.38 -26.01
CA GLU A 212 6.57 -5.51 -26.46
C GLU A 212 7.49 -5.85 -25.27
N GLU A 213 8.64 -6.47 -25.54
CA GLU A 213 9.68 -6.75 -24.54
C GLU A 213 9.20 -7.51 -23.27
N TRP A 214 9.40 -8.82 -23.28
CA TRP A 214 8.93 -9.72 -22.22
C TRP A 214 9.81 -9.66 -20.97
N GLY A 215 9.16 -9.64 -19.81
CA GLY A 215 9.80 -9.67 -18.49
C GLY A 215 8.76 -9.79 -17.39
N TRP A 216 9.16 -10.24 -16.20
CA TRP A 216 8.21 -10.51 -15.12
C TRP A 216 7.40 -9.25 -14.72
N ARG A 217 7.99 -8.05 -14.79
CA ARG A 217 7.32 -6.77 -14.52
C ARG A 217 6.20 -6.48 -15.52
N SER A 218 6.54 -6.48 -16.81
CA SER A 218 5.59 -6.19 -17.88
C SER A 218 4.51 -7.27 -18.00
N GLU A 219 4.86 -8.55 -17.82
CA GLU A 219 3.88 -9.65 -17.79
C GLU A 219 2.88 -9.54 -16.63
N THR A 220 3.32 -9.12 -15.45
CA THR A 220 2.42 -8.90 -14.31
C THR A 220 1.54 -7.68 -14.55
N PHE A 221 2.07 -6.59 -15.09
CA PHE A 221 1.29 -5.41 -15.46
C PHE A 221 0.20 -5.75 -16.50
N VAL A 222 0.52 -6.50 -17.56
CA VAL A 222 -0.48 -6.93 -18.55
C VAL A 222 -1.64 -7.68 -17.91
N LYS A 223 -1.37 -8.53 -16.89
CA LYS A 223 -2.42 -9.26 -16.18
C LYS A 223 -3.31 -8.34 -15.34
N MET A 224 -2.73 -7.30 -14.73
CA MET A 224 -3.49 -6.25 -14.02
C MET A 224 -4.32 -5.43 -15.00
N LEU A 225 -3.71 -4.92 -16.08
CA LEU A 225 -4.36 -4.10 -17.10
C LEU A 225 -5.57 -4.81 -17.72
N LYS A 226 -5.47 -6.12 -18.00
CA LYS A 226 -6.57 -6.92 -18.56
C LYS A 226 -7.85 -6.91 -17.71
N GLN A 227 -7.77 -6.62 -16.41
CA GLN A 227 -8.97 -6.52 -15.57
C GLN A 227 -9.82 -5.28 -15.90
N VAL A 228 -9.18 -4.23 -16.42
CA VAL A 228 -9.78 -2.90 -16.58
C VAL A 228 -9.73 -2.37 -18.03
N ALA A 229 -9.00 -3.04 -18.92
CA ALA A 229 -8.75 -2.65 -20.31
C ALA A 229 -10.00 -2.26 -21.12
N ARG A 230 -11.15 -2.89 -20.85
CA ARG A 230 -12.42 -2.61 -21.55
C ARG A 230 -13.00 -1.21 -21.33
N TYR A 231 -12.53 -0.50 -20.29
CA TYR A 231 -13.00 0.83 -19.92
C TYR A 231 -12.08 1.95 -20.44
N LEU A 232 -10.94 1.59 -21.03
CA LEU A 232 -9.86 2.51 -21.32
C LEU A 232 -9.79 2.84 -22.81
N PRO A 233 -9.36 4.06 -23.19
CA PRO A 233 -9.11 4.43 -24.58
C PRO A 233 -7.82 3.79 -25.12
N ASP A 234 -7.55 3.96 -26.41
CA ASP A 234 -6.28 3.54 -27.00
C ASP A 234 -5.10 4.31 -26.39
N MET A 235 -4.06 3.60 -25.96
CA MET A 235 -2.89 4.21 -25.32
C MET A 235 -1.64 3.32 -25.39
N ASP A 236 -0.47 3.92 -25.21
CA ASP A 236 0.81 3.23 -25.00
C ASP A 236 1.33 3.53 -23.59
N ILE A 237 1.76 2.48 -22.89
CA ILE A 237 2.14 2.53 -21.48
C ILE A 237 3.58 2.02 -21.33
N PRO A 238 4.57 2.92 -21.23
CA PRO A 238 5.98 2.58 -20.99
C PRO A 238 6.22 2.09 -19.57
N ILE A 239 6.53 0.81 -19.38
CA ILE A 239 6.86 0.24 -18.08
C ILE A 239 8.37 0.24 -17.86
N ASN A 240 8.83 0.93 -16.83
CA ASN A 240 10.21 0.86 -16.36
C ASN A 240 10.51 -0.58 -15.87
N ARG A 241 11.51 -1.24 -16.47
CA ARG A 241 11.94 -2.58 -16.04
C ARG A 241 13.14 -2.55 -15.10
N MET A 242 13.74 -1.40 -14.84
CA MET A 242 14.82 -1.24 -13.87
C MET A 242 14.29 -1.23 -12.43
N ASP A 243 15.21 -1.32 -11.45
CA ASP A 243 14.85 -1.20 -10.04
C ASP A 243 14.66 0.27 -9.63
N GLN A 244 15.52 1.18 -10.11
CA GLN A 244 15.49 2.60 -9.78
C GLN A 244 14.56 3.44 -10.70
N PRO A 245 13.98 4.54 -10.20
CA PRO A 245 13.25 5.53 -11.02
C PRO A 245 14.18 6.31 -11.96
N ARG A 246 13.62 6.93 -13.01
CA ARG A 246 14.40 7.35 -14.19
C ARG A 246 14.23 8.79 -14.63
N VAL A 247 13.11 9.44 -14.32
CA VAL A 247 12.82 10.78 -14.82
C VAL A 247 13.14 11.77 -13.71
N ILE A 248 14.03 12.74 -13.95
CA ILE A 248 14.42 13.77 -12.98
C ILE A 248 14.41 15.12 -13.69
N VAL A 249 13.26 15.78 -13.74
CA VAL A 249 13.15 17.10 -14.36
C VAL A 249 13.76 18.16 -13.43
N PRO A 250 14.68 19.02 -13.93
CA PRO A 250 15.21 20.13 -13.13
C PRO A 250 14.10 21.04 -12.58
N TRP A 251 14.35 21.67 -11.43
CA TRP A 251 13.35 22.43 -10.69
C TRP A 251 12.69 23.51 -11.55
N ASP A 252 13.49 24.34 -12.22
CA ASP A 252 12.98 25.47 -13.02
C ASP A 252 12.12 24.99 -14.19
N ASP A 253 12.52 23.90 -14.86
CA ASP A 253 11.76 23.29 -15.95
C ASP A 253 10.43 22.73 -15.44
N LEU A 254 10.46 22.03 -14.30
CA LEU A 254 9.24 21.50 -13.67
C LEU A 254 8.28 22.63 -13.27
N GLN A 255 8.78 23.71 -12.66
CA GLN A 255 7.95 24.87 -12.31
C GLN A 255 7.34 25.54 -13.55
N ALA A 256 8.08 25.59 -14.67
CA ALA A 256 7.54 26.10 -15.93
C ALA A 256 6.40 25.23 -16.46
N TYR A 257 6.53 23.90 -16.40
CA TYR A 257 5.44 22.98 -16.79
C TYR A 257 4.22 23.13 -15.88
N LEU A 258 4.43 23.21 -14.56
CA LEU A 258 3.35 23.36 -13.59
C LEU A 258 2.60 24.69 -13.77
N LYS A 259 3.31 25.76 -14.10
CA LYS A 259 2.67 27.05 -14.41
C LYS A 259 1.73 26.96 -15.61
N ILE A 260 2.14 26.31 -16.69
CA ILE A 260 1.29 26.08 -17.87
C ILE A 260 0.07 25.24 -17.49
N GLU A 261 0.26 24.19 -16.67
CA GLU A 261 -0.84 23.36 -16.19
C GLU A 261 -1.87 24.17 -15.39
N GLU A 262 -1.42 25.01 -14.46
CA GLU A 262 -2.26 25.85 -13.62
C GLU A 262 -3.03 26.90 -14.43
N GLU A 263 -2.37 27.59 -15.35
CA GLU A 263 -2.98 28.59 -16.24
C GLU A 263 -3.99 27.95 -17.19
N GLY A 264 -3.80 26.69 -17.56
CA GLY A 264 -4.71 25.95 -18.44
C GLY A 264 -5.95 25.38 -17.76
N ARG A 265 -6.14 25.53 -16.44
CA ARG A 265 -7.29 24.95 -15.72
C ARG A 265 -8.60 25.60 -16.16
N SER A 266 -9.61 24.78 -16.43
CA SER A 266 -10.93 25.26 -16.86
C SER A 266 -12.05 24.30 -16.48
N LEU A 267 -13.15 24.90 -16.05
CA LEU A 267 -14.45 24.26 -15.79
C LEU A 267 -15.54 24.82 -16.73
N ASP A 268 -15.14 25.41 -17.86
CA ASP A 268 -16.08 25.80 -18.91
C ASP A 268 -16.67 24.55 -19.55
N GLU A 269 -18.00 24.45 -19.55
CA GLU A 269 -18.74 23.31 -20.08
C GLU A 269 -18.99 23.45 -21.60
N GLN A 270 -18.70 24.62 -22.19
CA GLN A 270 -19.00 24.87 -23.60
C GLN A 270 -18.17 23.97 -24.53
N GLY A 271 -18.84 23.04 -25.20
CA GLY A 271 -18.21 22.14 -26.17
C GLY A 271 -17.41 21.00 -25.53
N VAL A 272 -17.66 20.69 -24.25
CA VAL A 272 -17.08 19.54 -23.57
C VAL A 272 -17.84 18.26 -23.95
N GLU A 273 -17.11 17.24 -24.40
CA GLU A 273 -17.65 15.92 -24.76
C GLU A 273 -17.29 14.83 -23.73
N ASP A 274 -18.24 13.99 -23.33
CA ASP A 274 -17.99 12.83 -22.47
C ASP A 274 -17.56 11.61 -23.29
N ALA A 275 -16.50 11.76 -24.07
CA ALA A 275 -15.93 10.70 -24.90
C ALA A 275 -14.44 10.95 -25.19
N PHE A 276 -13.66 9.88 -25.33
CA PHE A 276 -12.27 9.96 -25.80
C PHE A 276 -12.20 10.07 -27.33
N THR A 277 -11.22 10.81 -27.82
CA THR A 277 -10.92 10.94 -29.25
C THR A 277 -10.44 9.60 -29.83
N LYS A 278 -10.93 9.23 -31.02
CA LYS A 278 -10.54 8.00 -31.72
C LYS A 278 -9.55 8.29 -32.84
N GLY A 279 -8.70 7.30 -33.15
CA GLY A 279 -7.79 7.37 -34.30
C GLY A 279 -6.68 8.41 -34.16
N MET A 280 -6.22 8.67 -32.94
CA MET A 280 -5.14 9.62 -32.65
C MET A 280 -3.81 9.17 -33.30
N SER A 281 -3.06 10.12 -33.85
CA SER A 281 -1.72 9.89 -34.40
C SER A 281 -0.67 9.72 -33.30
N GLY A 282 0.51 9.18 -33.61
CA GLY A 282 1.61 9.02 -32.65
C GLY A 282 1.47 7.84 -31.69
N LEU A 283 0.39 7.06 -31.81
CA LEU A 283 0.24 5.78 -31.12
C LEU A 283 1.01 4.67 -31.85
N PHE A 284 1.48 3.69 -31.10
CA PHE A 284 2.05 2.47 -31.67
C PHE A 284 1.03 1.73 -32.54
N ILE A 285 1.35 1.43 -33.80
CA ILE A 285 0.49 0.62 -34.67
C ILE A 285 1.11 -0.76 -34.85
N PRO A 286 0.53 -1.82 -34.26
CA PRO A 286 1.01 -3.18 -34.47
C PRO A 286 0.87 -3.55 -35.95
N ARG A 287 1.99 -3.79 -36.65
CA ARG A 287 1.94 -4.34 -38.02
C ARG A 287 1.67 -5.85 -37.94
N PHE A 288 0.40 -6.24 -38.01
CA PHE A 288 0.00 -7.64 -38.10
C PHE A 288 0.37 -8.22 -39.47
N GLN A 289 1.29 -9.19 -39.52
CA GLN A 289 1.23 -10.27 -40.51
C GLN A 289 1.00 -11.56 -39.75
N VAL A 290 -0.22 -12.08 -39.81
CA VAL A 290 -0.60 -13.41 -39.31
C VAL A 290 -0.37 -14.42 -40.45
N PRO A 291 0.58 -15.36 -40.35
CA PRO A 291 0.63 -16.47 -41.30
C PRO A 291 -0.41 -17.52 -40.91
N GLU A 292 -1.33 -17.86 -41.82
CA GLU A 292 -2.17 -19.06 -41.74
C GLU A 292 -1.28 -20.33 -41.74
N PRO A 293 -1.55 -21.38 -40.91
CA PRO A 293 -2.81 -21.68 -40.22
C PRO A 293 -2.75 -21.78 -38.67
N ASN A 294 -3.94 -21.62 -38.08
CA ASN A 294 -4.25 -21.46 -36.64
C ASN A 294 -3.90 -22.59 -35.64
N TRP A 295 -3.23 -23.68 -36.05
CA TRP A 295 -2.95 -24.80 -35.13
C TRP A 295 -1.62 -24.65 -34.34
N LEU A 296 -0.80 -23.65 -34.68
CA LEU A 296 0.44 -23.35 -33.95
C LEU A 296 0.25 -22.46 -32.71
N HIS A 297 -0.95 -21.92 -32.47
CA HIS A 297 -1.24 -20.95 -31.39
C HIS A 297 -1.13 -21.49 -29.96
N ARG A 298 -1.11 -22.81 -29.76
CA ARG A 298 -1.01 -23.39 -28.41
C ARG A 298 0.44 -23.51 -27.90
N TRP A 299 1.43 -23.44 -28.79
CA TRP A 299 2.84 -23.67 -28.43
C TRP A 299 3.83 -22.67 -29.02
N ASN A 300 3.43 -21.80 -29.95
CA ASN A 300 4.28 -20.73 -30.46
C ASN A 300 3.85 -19.36 -29.95
N ARG A 301 4.67 -18.84 -29.03
CA ARG A 301 4.76 -17.47 -28.55
C ARG A 301 5.26 -16.61 -29.73
N PHE A 302 4.39 -16.33 -30.69
CA PHE A 302 4.76 -15.73 -31.98
C PHE A 302 5.37 -14.34 -31.83
N VAL A 303 6.65 -14.26 -32.19
CA VAL A 303 7.33 -13.24 -32.98
C VAL A 303 6.50 -11.97 -33.24
N PHE A 304 6.53 -11.05 -32.29
CA PHE A 304 6.37 -9.63 -32.61
C PHE A 304 7.61 -9.20 -33.43
N PRO A 305 7.50 -8.26 -34.38
CA PRO A 305 8.69 -7.62 -34.92
C PRO A 305 9.47 -7.09 -33.71
N LYS A 306 10.67 -7.63 -33.46
CA LYS A 306 11.48 -7.27 -32.29
C LYS A 306 11.91 -5.80 -32.27
N TYR A 307 11.72 -5.10 -33.38
CA TYR A 307 12.17 -3.73 -33.56
C TYR A 307 11.12 -2.97 -34.37
N ARG A 308 10.57 -1.92 -33.79
CA ARG A 308 9.97 -0.85 -34.58
C ARG A 308 11.14 -0.19 -35.33
N VAL A 309 11.16 -0.31 -36.66
CA VAL A 309 12.15 0.40 -37.45
C VAL A 309 11.67 1.84 -37.51
N SER A 310 12.39 2.75 -36.84
CA SER A 310 12.20 4.19 -37.01
C SER A 310 12.16 4.49 -38.51
N THR A 311 11.07 5.10 -38.97
CA THR A 311 10.93 5.54 -40.37
C THR A 311 11.14 7.04 -40.45
N ASP A 312 11.49 7.54 -41.63
CA ASP A 312 11.62 9.00 -41.85
C ASP A 312 10.34 9.76 -41.47
N ASP A 313 9.16 9.10 -41.59
CA ASP A 313 7.84 9.67 -41.26
C ASP A 313 7.42 9.51 -39.78
N ASP A 314 8.16 8.73 -38.97
CA ASP A 314 7.88 8.47 -37.54
C ASP A 314 9.21 8.28 -36.78
N PRO A 315 10.02 9.35 -36.65
CA PRO A 315 11.33 9.24 -36.05
C PRO A 315 11.22 9.05 -34.54
N ARG A 316 12.08 8.18 -34.00
CA ARG A 316 12.22 8.02 -32.56
C ARG A 316 12.56 9.37 -31.88
N PRO A 317 11.80 9.81 -30.88
CA PRO A 317 12.08 11.06 -30.17
C PRO A 317 13.36 10.93 -29.33
N ASP A 318 14.07 12.04 -29.14
CA ASP A 318 15.24 12.08 -28.28
C ASP A 318 14.81 12.13 -26.81
N TYR A 319 15.01 11.04 -26.09
CA TYR A 319 14.74 10.94 -24.66
C TYR A 319 15.79 11.66 -23.81
N GLY A 320 16.97 11.99 -24.32
CA GLY A 320 18.06 12.57 -23.54
C GLY A 320 18.59 11.62 -22.45
N TRP A 321 18.57 10.30 -22.71
CA TRP A 321 19.07 9.30 -21.76
C TRP A 321 20.57 9.45 -21.52
N PHE A 322 20.99 9.37 -20.25
CA PHE A 322 22.39 9.26 -19.87
C PHE A 322 22.55 8.27 -18.72
N ASN A 323 23.65 7.52 -18.74
CA ASN A 323 23.98 6.58 -17.67
C ASN A 323 24.62 7.32 -16.49
N PHE A 324 24.11 7.08 -15.28
CA PHE A 324 24.64 7.64 -14.04
C PHE A 324 24.80 6.57 -12.94
N ALA A 325 24.84 5.28 -13.32
CA ALA A 325 25.07 4.20 -12.38
C ALA A 325 26.41 4.40 -11.62
N GLY A 326 26.39 4.22 -10.29
CA GLY A 326 27.54 4.45 -9.42
C GLY A 326 27.90 5.91 -9.14
N GLY A 327 27.22 6.88 -9.78
CA GLY A 327 27.37 8.30 -9.48
C GLY A 327 26.71 8.71 -8.15
N LYS A 328 27.06 9.90 -7.64
CA LYS A 328 26.41 10.48 -6.47
C LYS A 328 25.05 11.04 -6.86
N PHE A 329 23.97 10.33 -6.55
CA PHE A 329 22.60 10.68 -6.95
C PHE A 329 22.21 12.11 -6.55
N MET A 330 22.72 12.61 -5.42
CA MET A 330 22.43 13.96 -4.97
C MET A 330 22.92 15.04 -5.93
N ASP A 331 23.93 14.78 -6.77
CA ASP A 331 24.37 15.71 -7.83
C ASP A 331 23.28 15.90 -8.92
N LEU A 332 22.40 14.92 -9.08
CA LEU A 332 21.21 15.01 -9.94
C LEU A 332 20.01 15.56 -9.15
N ALA A 333 19.73 14.99 -7.99
CA ALA A 333 18.56 15.33 -7.19
C ALA A 333 18.55 16.81 -6.77
N ALA A 334 19.70 17.39 -6.43
CA ALA A 334 19.80 18.79 -6.04
C ALA A 334 19.33 19.76 -7.14
N LYS A 335 19.47 19.39 -8.42
CA LYS A 335 18.98 20.21 -9.56
C LYS A 335 17.45 20.20 -9.69
N ALA A 336 16.80 19.16 -9.17
CA ALA A 336 15.35 19.03 -9.13
C ALA A 336 14.75 19.58 -7.82
N CYS A 337 15.57 20.16 -6.95
CA CYS A 337 15.13 20.72 -5.68
C CYS A 337 14.94 22.24 -5.74
N PRO A 338 14.06 22.80 -4.88
CA PRO A 338 13.88 24.24 -4.79
C PRO A 338 15.20 24.98 -4.50
N PRO A 339 15.42 26.16 -5.11
CA PRO A 339 16.52 27.04 -4.74
C PRO A 339 16.50 27.35 -3.24
N GLY A 340 17.65 27.26 -2.58
CA GLY A 340 17.77 27.52 -1.14
C GLY A 340 17.39 26.35 -0.24
N SER A 341 16.94 25.23 -0.79
CA SER A 341 16.80 23.97 -0.05
C SER A 341 18.15 23.45 0.44
N TYR A 342 18.13 22.58 1.45
CA TYR A 342 19.36 21.99 1.99
C TYR A 342 20.14 21.18 0.93
N ALA A 343 19.45 20.54 -0.01
CA ALA A 343 20.10 19.86 -1.13
C ALA A 343 20.99 20.75 -2.01
N THR A 344 20.73 22.07 -2.06
CA THR A 344 21.56 23.01 -2.85
C THR A 344 22.81 23.51 -2.13
N ASP A 345 22.94 23.24 -0.82
CA ASP A 345 24.07 23.66 0.01
C ASP A 345 24.23 22.68 1.19
N PRO A 346 24.75 21.48 0.89
CA PRO A 346 24.80 20.38 1.83
C PRO A 346 25.75 20.60 3.01
N GLU A 347 26.65 21.59 2.92
CA GLU A 347 27.63 21.89 3.99
C GLU A 347 27.09 22.90 5.02
N SER A 348 25.90 23.45 4.80
CA SER A 348 25.31 24.47 5.69
C SER A 348 24.64 23.85 6.92
N GLU A 349 25.31 23.97 8.08
CA GLU A 349 24.73 23.56 9.38
C GLU A 349 23.41 24.27 9.70
N MET A 350 23.27 25.53 9.25
CA MET A 350 22.03 26.29 9.43
C MET A 350 20.89 25.64 8.66
N ARG A 351 21.09 25.32 7.38
CA ARG A 351 20.08 24.64 6.55
C ARG A 351 19.76 23.25 7.07
N LEU A 352 20.74 22.55 7.61
CA LEU A 352 20.50 21.28 8.27
C LEU A 352 19.54 21.42 9.47
N LYS A 353 19.85 22.33 10.39
CA LYS A 353 19.01 22.55 11.59
C LYS A 353 17.60 23.04 11.22
N GLU A 354 17.47 23.81 10.15
CA GLU A 354 16.16 24.22 9.62
C GLU A 354 15.41 23.05 8.99
N ALA A 355 16.10 22.21 8.20
CA ALA A 355 15.54 21.00 7.58
C ALA A 355 14.97 20.04 8.64
N GLU A 356 15.74 19.72 9.70
CA GLU A 356 15.32 18.78 10.73
C GLU A 356 14.06 19.22 11.48
N LYS A 357 13.85 20.53 11.69
CA LYS A 357 12.63 21.06 12.35
C LYS A 357 11.34 20.74 11.60
N PHE A 358 11.39 20.49 10.30
CA PHE A 358 10.20 20.19 9.51
C PHE A 358 9.70 18.75 9.68
N TYR A 359 10.56 17.84 10.18
CA TYR A 359 10.23 16.41 10.23
C TYR A 359 10.70 15.67 11.47
N LYS A 360 11.46 16.29 12.37
CA LYS A 360 11.86 15.71 13.67
C LYS A 360 11.22 16.42 14.83
N HIS A 361 10.95 15.67 15.89
CA HIS A 361 10.56 16.19 17.18
C HIS A 361 11.79 16.71 17.91
N ASP A 362 11.71 17.92 18.49
CA ASP A 362 12.82 18.57 19.20
C ASP A 362 13.36 17.71 20.37
N LEU A 363 12.47 16.92 20.99
CA LEU A 363 12.83 15.95 22.03
C LEU A 363 12.85 14.53 21.44
N GLY A 364 13.98 13.84 21.53
CA GLY A 364 14.12 12.44 21.12
C GLY A 364 14.26 12.19 19.61
N GLY A 365 14.11 13.22 18.76
CA GLY A 365 14.41 13.12 17.33
C GLY A 365 13.41 12.30 16.51
N PHE A 366 12.26 11.92 17.06
CA PHE A 366 11.25 11.11 16.38
C PHE A 366 10.65 11.81 15.16
N ILE A 367 10.31 11.04 14.13
CA ILE A 367 9.73 11.59 12.91
C ILE A 367 8.34 12.19 13.17
N THR A 368 8.16 13.51 13.01
CA THR A 368 6.89 14.23 13.12
C THR A 368 6.14 14.28 11.78
N ASN A 369 6.87 14.31 10.67
CA ASN A 369 6.33 14.38 9.31
C ASN A 369 6.99 13.35 8.40
N PHE A 370 6.31 12.22 8.20
CA PHE A 370 6.81 11.14 7.37
C PHE A 370 7.04 11.54 5.90
N ASN A 371 6.21 12.45 5.37
CA ASN A 371 6.37 12.94 4.01
C ASN A 371 7.69 13.70 3.85
N ILE A 372 8.05 14.55 4.80
CA ILE A 372 9.30 15.32 4.72
C ILE A 372 10.51 14.45 5.04
N SER A 373 10.35 13.41 5.90
CA SER A 373 11.45 12.49 6.25
C SER A 373 11.99 11.63 5.10
N SER A 374 11.28 11.59 3.97
CA SER A 374 11.69 10.91 2.73
C SER A 374 11.92 11.88 1.56
N ASP A 375 11.86 13.19 1.80
CA ASP A 375 12.09 14.24 0.80
C ASP A 375 13.59 14.49 0.61
N LEU A 376 14.14 14.15 -0.56
CA LEU A 376 15.58 14.28 -0.84
C LEU A 376 16.06 15.74 -0.89
N CYS A 377 15.19 16.72 -1.07
CA CYS A 377 15.56 18.13 -0.96
C CYS A 377 15.78 18.56 0.50
N THR A 378 15.20 17.81 1.44
CA THR A 378 15.27 18.05 2.88
C THR A 378 16.26 17.11 3.58
N VAL A 379 16.24 15.81 3.29
CA VAL A 379 17.07 14.80 3.99
C VAL A 379 18.24 14.29 3.14
N GLY A 380 18.19 14.52 1.82
CA GLY A 380 19.11 13.90 0.86
C GLY A 380 20.61 14.13 1.16
N PRO A 381 21.06 15.34 1.54
CA PRO A 381 22.46 15.55 1.92
C PRO A 381 22.96 14.65 3.05
N GLN A 382 22.17 14.47 4.12
CA GLN A 382 22.53 13.60 5.24
C GLN A 382 22.53 12.11 4.84
N LEU A 383 21.64 11.73 3.93
CA LEU A 383 21.53 10.35 3.47
C LEU A 383 22.47 10.03 2.30
N SER A 384 23.13 11.04 1.73
CA SER A 384 23.91 10.95 0.49
C SER A 384 24.89 9.78 0.49
N ASN A 385 25.57 9.55 1.61
CA ASN A 385 26.51 8.44 1.82
C ASN A 385 25.95 7.32 2.71
N LEU A 386 24.69 7.37 3.12
CA LEU A 386 24.07 6.41 4.04
C LEU A 386 23.01 5.52 3.37
N HIS A 387 22.59 5.84 2.15
CA HIS A 387 21.62 5.07 1.39
C HIS A 387 22.21 4.60 0.06
N GLY A 388 22.20 3.29 -0.20
CA GLY A 388 22.95 2.74 -1.34
C GLY A 388 22.46 3.21 -2.72
N MET A 389 21.18 3.56 -2.92
CA MET A 389 20.76 4.24 -4.16
C MET A 389 21.47 5.59 -4.34
N LEU A 390 21.75 6.32 -3.26
CA LEU A 390 22.25 7.69 -3.32
C LEU A 390 23.74 7.78 -3.65
N TYR A 391 24.55 6.77 -3.32
CA TYR A 391 25.99 6.79 -3.61
C TYR A 391 26.53 5.55 -4.34
N ALA A 392 25.72 4.49 -4.49
CA ALA A 392 26.15 3.20 -5.03
C ALA A 392 25.04 2.57 -5.89
N SER A 393 24.34 3.39 -6.69
CA SER A 393 23.23 2.93 -7.54
C SER A 393 23.70 1.85 -8.53
N THR A 394 22.83 0.86 -8.77
CA THR A 394 23.18 -0.35 -9.53
C THR A 394 22.86 -0.26 -11.01
N SER A 395 21.74 0.37 -11.35
CA SER A 395 21.24 0.53 -12.71
C SER A 395 20.54 1.88 -12.82
N MET A 396 21.21 2.90 -13.36
CA MET A 396 20.62 4.22 -13.39
C MET A 396 20.77 4.87 -14.76
N LEU A 397 19.71 4.76 -15.56
CA LEU A 397 19.57 5.40 -16.85
C LEU A 397 18.54 6.52 -16.72
N VAL A 398 19.01 7.75 -16.70
CA VAL A 398 18.26 8.94 -16.28
C VAL A 398 18.02 9.87 -17.44
N THR A 399 16.94 10.64 -17.38
CA THR A 399 16.71 11.80 -18.25
C THR A 399 16.27 13.02 -17.46
N HIS A 400 16.64 14.20 -17.96
CA HIS A 400 16.12 15.48 -17.50
C HIS A 400 14.86 15.94 -18.25
N LYS A 401 14.47 15.24 -19.33
CA LYS A 401 13.25 15.54 -20.07
C LYS A 401 12.04 14.90 -19.38
N LEU A 402 10.90 15.58 -19.44
CA LEU A 402 9.65 15.02 -18.95
C LEU A 402 9.11 13.99 -19.96
N VAL A 403 9.24 12.70 -19.63
CA VAL A 403 8.80 11.57 -20.47
C VAL A 403 7.88 10.62 -19.68
N PRO A 404 6.85 10.02 -20.30
CA PRO A 404 5.78 9.29 -19.59
C PRO A 404 6.21 7.85 -19.22
N ILE A 405 7.14 7.70 -18.29
CA ILE A 405 7.61 6.40 -17.81
C ILE A 405 6.84 5.98 -16.56
N PHE A 406 6.26 4.79 -16.58
CA PHE A 406 5.53 4.22 -15.44
C PHE A 406 6.46 3.39 -14.56
N GLY A 407 6.46 3.68 -13.26
CA GLY A 407 7.31 3.04 -12.24
C GLY A 407 6.51 2.50 -11.06
N GLU A 408 7.06 1.49 -10.39
CA GLU A 408 6.45 0.91 -9.17
C GLU A 408 6.67 1.77 -7.93
N CYS A 409 7.70 2.62 -7.96
CA CYS A 409 8.00 3.61 -6.93
C CYS A 409 8.84 4.75 -7.52
N ARG A 410 8.95 5.85 -6.78
CA ARG A 410 9.77 7.03 -7.14
C ARG A 410 10.23 7.77 -5.89
N THR A 411 11.25 8.62 -5.96
CA THR A 411 11.50 9.60 -4.88
C THR A 411 10.71 10.89 -5.12
N ASN A 412 10.71 11.84 -4.18
CA ASN A 412 9.98 13.10 -4.34
C ASN A 412 10.45 13.94 -5.54
N ILE A 413 11.70 13.79 -5.99
CA ILE A 413 12.28 14.54 -7.12
C ILE A 413 12.11 13.84 -8.48
N ASN A 414 11.67 12.58 -8.47
CA ASN A 414 11.47 11.85 -9.72
C ASN A 414 10.10 12.16 -10.33
N ASN A 415 9.97 12.11 -11.65
CA ASN A 415 8.71 12.37 -12.37
C ASN A 415 8.14 11.12 -13.07
N ASP A 416 8.60 9.92 -12.68
CA ASP A 416 7.98 8.66 -13.07
C ASP A 416 6.49 8.64 -12.62
N ILE A 417 5.61 8.06 -13.44
CA ILE A 417 4.18 7.91 -13.15
C ILE A 417 3.98 6.64 -12.33
N LEU A 418 3.52 6.77 -11.08
CA LEU A 418 3.38 5.63 -10.18
C LEU A 418 2.23 4.73 -10.58
N PHE A 419 2.49 3.43 -10.61
CA PHE A 419 1.45 2.40 -10.66
C PHE A 419 1.59 1.42 -9.49
N PRO A 420 0.53 0.67 -9.14
CA PRO A 420 0.62 -0.31 -8.07
C PRO A 420 1.68 -1.38 -8.33
N ALA A 421 2.65 -1.47 -7.42
CA ALA A 421 3.77 -2.37 -7.55
C ALA A 421 3.35 -3.82 -7.88
N ASN A 422 4.05 -4.43 -8.83
CA ASN A 422 3.74 -5.77 -9.34
C ASN A 422 3.73 -6.83 -8.24
N MET A 423 4.59 -6.67 -7.21
CA MET A 423 4.68 -7.62 -6.09
C MET A 423 3.42 -7.69 -5.25
N TYR A 424 2.63 -6.61 -5.17
CA TYR A 424 1.36 -6.61 -4.45
C TYR A 424 0.25 -7.37 -5.17
N TRP A 425 0.38 -7.55 -6.48
CA TRP A 425 -0.58 -8.29 -7.31
C TRP A 425 -0.15 -9.73 -7.58
N LYS A 426 1.14 -9.99 -7.78
CA LYS A 426 1.70 -11.28 -8.24
C LYS A 426 1.45 -12.45 -7.29
N ARG A 427 1.16 -12.21 -6.00
CA ARG A 427 1.02 -13.22 -4.93
C ARG A 427 2.28 -14.08 -4.76
N ASP A 428 3.45 -13.46 -4.87
CA ASP A 428 4.74 -14.12 -4.65
C ASP A 428 4.91 -14.44 -3.15
N LYS A 429 5.21 -15.69 -2.80
CA LYS A 429 5.31 -16.14 -1.39
C LYS A 429 6.36 -15.40 -0.56
N ARG A 430 7.30 -14.71 -1.20
CA ARG A 430 8.33 -13.88 -0.53
C ARG A 430 7.79 -12.55 0.00
N TYR A 431 6.62 -12.11 -0.49
CA TYR A 431 6.06 -10.78 -0.25
C TYR A 431 4.57 -10.81 0.12
N ASN A 432 3.88 -11.92 -0.15
CA ASN A 432 2.46 -12.07 0.13
C ASN A 432 2.23 -12.46 1.59
N TYR A 433 1.29 -11.78 2.25
CA TYR A 433 0.86 -12.12 3.60
C TYR A 433 0.33 -13.57 3.66
N ASN A 434 0.74 -14.27 4.73
CA ASN A 434 0.32 -15.62 5.09
C ASN A 434 0.14 -15.64 6.61
N ASP A 435 -1.04 -16.00 7.08
CA ASP A 435 -1.43 -15.96 8.48
C ASP A 435 -0.99 -17.21 9.28
N GLU A 436 -0.37 -18.19 8.62
CA GLU A 436 0.07 -19.47 9.21
C GLU A 436 0.79 -19.34 10.55
N HIS A 437 1.62 -18.31 10.72
CA HIS A 437 2.39 -18.04 11.93
C HIS A 437 2.10 -16.65 12.55
N ASP A 438 1.06 -15.97 12.08
CA ASP A 438 0.65 -14.66 12.62
C ASP A 438 -0.22 -14.85 13.88
N ILE A 439 0.41 -15.18 14.99
CA ILE A 439 -0.25 -15.44 16.28
C ILE A 439 -0.82 -14.17 16.95
N ASN A 440 -1.56 -14.32 18.05
CA ASN A 440 -2.11 -13.17 18.78
C ASN A 440 -1.00 -12.31 19.38
N TRP A 441 -1.27 -11.02 19.57
CA TRP A 441 -0.28 -10.05 20.08
C TRP A 441 0.44 -10.51 21.35
N ASP A 442 -0.34 -10.99 22.33
CA ASP A 442 0.19 -11.43 23.64
C ASP A 442 1.09 -12.68 23.56
N ASP A 443 1.00 -13.44 22.47
CA ASP A 443 1.78 -14.65 22.24
C ASP A 443 3.00 -14.39 21.33
N LYS A 444 3.14 -13.17 20.77
CA LYS A 444 4.28 -12.79 19.93
C LYS A 444 5.51 -12.48 20.77
N ASP A 445 6.68 -12.74 20.20
CA ASP A 445 7.95 -12.39 20.82
C ASP A 445 8.15 -10.87 20.78
N ASP A 446 8.68 -10.30 21.87
CA ASP A 446 9.12 -8.90 21.99
C ASP A 446 10.40 -8.65 21.17
N THR A 447 10.41 -9.10 19.92
CA THR A 447 11.56 -9.03 19.02
C THR A 447 11.26 -8.17 17.81
N MET A 448 12.29 -7.47 17.33
CA MET A 448 12.31 -6.84 16.01
C MET A 448 13.03 -7.76 15.03
N VAL A 449 12.33 -8.14 13.95
CA VAL A 449 12.87 -9.10 12.98
C VAL A 449 13.13 -8.46 11.62
N TRP A 450 14.26 -8.83 11.02
CA TRP A 450 14.55 -8.57 9.62
C TRP A 450 15.41 -9.68 9.01
N ARG A 451 14.97 -10.19 7.86
CA ARG A 451 15.75 -11.10 7.00
C ARG A 451 15.73 -10.58 5.59
N GLY A 452 16.91 -10.42 5.00
CA GLY A 452 17.05 -9.91 3.65
C GLY A 452 18.39 -10.25 3.02
N VAL A 453 18.60 -9.72 1.83
CA VAL A 453 19.86 -9.86 1.10
C VAL A 453 20.57 -8.51 1.06
N THR A 454 21.87 -8.52 0.78
CA THR A 454 22.76 -7.33 0.69
C THR A 454 22.49 -6.41 -0.50
N SER A 455 21.28 -6.46 -1.08
CA SER A 455 20.82 -5.42 -2.01
C SER A 455 20.65 -4.07 -1.30
N GLY A 456 20.45 -2.98 -2.04
CA GLY A 456 20.51 -1.63 -1.45
C GLY A 456 21.45 -0.70 -2.20
N GLY A 457 22.48 -1.26 -2.82
CA GLY A 457 23.50 -0.60 -3.66
C GLY A 457 24.51 -1.64 -4.15
N ASN A 458 25.38 -1.27 -5.07
CA ASN A 458 26.51 -2.10 -5.50
C ASN A 458 27.70 -1.87 -4.59
N THR A 459 28.23 -2.93 -3.98
CA THR A 459 29.50 -2.84 -3.26
C THR A 459 30.65 -3.17 -4.19
N VAL A 460 31.71 -2.36 -4.17
CA VAL A 460 32.93 -2.59 -4.97
C VAL A 460 34.08 -2.84 -4.00
N ASP A 461 34.93 -3.82 -4.33
CA ASP A 461 36.04 -4.29 -3.48
C ASP A 461 37.22 -3.31 -3.39
N ASP A 462 37.19 -2.19 -4.13
CA ASP A 462 38.23 -1.16 -4.10
C ASP A 462 38.15 -0.22 -2.87
N ASP A 463 37.01 -0.21 -2.17
CA ASP A 463 36.80 0.48 -0.91
C ASP A 463 36.10 -0.45 0.11
N PRO A 464 36.88 -1.28 0.83
CA PRO A 464 36.36 -2.36 1.66
C PRO A 464 35.58 -1.89 2.90
N GLU A 465 35.57 -0.60 3.23
CA GLU A 465 34.80 -0.07 4.36
C GLU A 465 33.52 0.67 3.90
N ARG A 466 33.43 1.08 2.63
CA ARG A 466 32.28 1.84 2.10
C ARG A 466 30.95 1.13 2.28
N TRP A 467 30.92 -0.19 2.17
CA TRP A 467 29.70 -0.98 2.33
C TRP A 467 29.07 -0.81 3.71
N ARG A 468 29.86 -0.54 4.75
CA ARG A 468 29.36 -0.36 6.12
C ARG A 468 28.40 0.81 6.22
N ASN A 469 28.46 1.75 5.29
CA ASN A 469 27.56 2.88 5.24
C ASN A 469 26.24 2.58 4.52
N MET A 470 26.07 1.43 3.86
CA MET A 470 24.82 1.11 3.17
C MET A 470 23.70 0.86 4.17
N HIS A 471 22.50 1.37 3.90
CA HIS A 471 21.38 1.35 4.84
C HIS A 471 21.03 -0.06 5.38
N ARG A 472 21.17 -1.16 4.62
CA ARG A 472 20.91 -2.51 5.17
C ARG A 472 22.05 -3.03 6.02
N GLN A 473 23.28 -2.75 5.61
CA GLN A 473 24.49 -3.15 6.29
C GLN A 473 24.60 -2.40 7.62
N ARG A 474 24.33 -1.10 7.61
CA ARG A 474 24.16 -0.27 8.82
C ARG A 474 23.12 -0.87 9.75
N LEU A 475 21.93 -1.23 9.24
CA LEU A 475 20.90 -1.86 10.07
C LEU A 475 21.45 -3.11 10.76
N VAL A 476 22.03 -4.05 10.00
CA VAL A 476 22.59 -5.30 10.56
C VAL A 476 23.68 -5.03 11.61
N LEU A 477 24.61 -4.12 11.32
CA LEU A 477 25.69 -3.76 12.25
C LEU A 477 25.16 -3.11 13.52
N MET A 478 24.22 -2.16 13.39
CA MET A 478 23.63 -1.46 14.53
C MET A 478 22.65 -2.31 15.33
N THR A 479 22.33 -3.51 14.88
CA THR A 479 21.51 -4.47 15.64
C THR A 479 22.27 -5.70 16.10
N ASN A 480 23.58 -5.79 15.82
CA ASN A 480 24.40 -6.93 16.20
C ASN A 480 25.12 -6.67 17.53
N SER A 481 24.74 -7.39 18.58
CA SER A 481 25.30 -7.22 19.92
C SER A 481 26.83 -7.36 20.00
N THR A 482 27.43 -8.21 19.16
CA THR A 482 28.89 -8.40 19.14
C THR A 482 29.60 -7.20 18.47
N GLU A 483 29.00 -6.65 17.41
CA GLU A 483 29.52 -5.44 16.74
C GLU A 483 29.36 -4.20 17.62
N LEU A 484 28.26 -4.11 18.37
CA LEU A 484 27.99 -2.99 19.26
C LEU A 484 28.95 -2.96 20.46
N GLY A 485 29.30 -4.11 21.03
CA GLY A 485 30.23 -4.19 22.17
C GLY A 485 29.83 -3.25 23.32
N ASN A 486 30.73 -2.31 23.66
CA ASN A 486 30.49 -1.29 24.70
C ASN A 486 30.16 0.10 24.11
N SER A 487 29.72 0.18 22.85
CA SER A 487 29.28 1.45 22.28
C SER A 487 28.09 2.03 23.05
N GLU A 488 27.96 3.34 23.03
CA GLU A 488 26.84 4.06 23.64
C GLU A 488 26.05 4.80 22.56
N THR A 489 24.76 4.99 22.81
CA THR A 489 23.87 5.81 21.99
C THR A 489 22.95 6.63 22.88
N ASP A 490 22.54 7.79 22.39
CA ASP A 490 21.54 8.62 23.06
C ASP A 490 20.15 8.00 22.91
N VAL A 491 19.41 7.93 24.01
CA VAL A 491 18.00 7.50 24.03
C VAL A 491 17.16 8.43 24.88
N LEU A 492 15.86 8.50 24.57
CA LEU A 492 14.90 9.20 25.41
C LEU A 492 14.42 8.29 26.54
N ALA A 493 14.69 8.66 27.79
CA ALA A 493 14.36 7.87 28.98
C ALA A 493 13.75 8.70 30.11
N ASN A 494 13.07 8.03 31.04
CA ASN A 494 12.45 8.68 32.21
C ASN A 494 13.52 9.33 33.10
N ASP A 495 13.24 10.52 33.63
CA ASP A 495 14.19 11.28 34.47
C ASP A 495 14.27 10.82 35.94
N GLY A 496 13.55 9.75 36.29
CA GLY A 496 13.49 9.19 37.65
C GLY A 496 12.58 9.97 38.62
N GLY A 497 11.85 10.99 38.16
CA GLY A 497 10.94 11.83 38.95
C GLY A 497 9.46 11.40 38.93
N GLU A 498 8.55 12.37 39.07
CA GLU A 498 7.11 12.18 38.87
C GLU A 498 6.78 11.79 37.42
N LYS A 499 5.60 11.20 37.21
CA LYS A 499 5.26 10.24 36.14
C LYS A 499 5.35 10.69 34.66
N SER A 500 6.04 11.78 34.33
CA SER A 500 5.79 12.49 33.09
C SER A 500 7.01 13.07 32.40
N ARG A 501 8.21 13.06 32.99
CA ARG A 501 9.36 13.76 32.39
C ARG A 501 10.38 12.82 31.75
N TYR A 502 10.81 13.22 30.56
CA TYR A 502 11.74 12.49 29.71
C TYR A 502 12.97 13.33 29.39
N THR A 503 14.15 12.72 29.43
CA THR A 503 15.44 13.36 29.11
C THR A 503 16.30 12.44 28.25
N ILE A 504 17.20 13.03 27.47
CA ILE A 504 18.20 12.26 26.72
C ILE A 504 19.23 11.70 27.69
N GLN A 505 19.49 10.40 27.61
CA GLN A 505 20.44 9.67 28.44
C GLN A 505 21.30 8.74 27.57
N GLN A 506 22.53 8.47 27.99
CA GLN A 506 23.39 7.48 27.35
C GLN A 506 22.88 6.07 27.64
N PHE A 507 22.93 5.21 26.63
CA PHE A 507 22.48 3.82 26.69
C PHE A 507 23.45 2.90 25.97
N THR A 508 23.76 1.75 26.58
CA THR A 508 24.60 0.72 25.97
C THR A 508 23.71 -0.36 25.34
N PRO A 509 23.61 -0.44 24.00
CA PRO A 509 22.56 -1.20 23.35
C PRO A 509 22.84 -2.70 23.20
N ALA A 510 24.06 -3.18 23.46
CA ALA A 510 24.46 -4.54 23.09
C ALA A 510 23.61 -5.64 23.73
N ASN A 511 23.29 -5.53 25.03
CA ASN A 511 22.44 -6.51 25.72
C ASN A 511 21.00 -6.48 25.20
N PHE A 512 20.42 -5.28 25.05
CA PHE A 512 19.08 -5.14 24.50
C PHE A 512 18.98 -5.68 23.07
N ALA A 513 19.97 -5.40 22.21
CA ALA A 513 20.02 -5.94 20.86
C ALA A 513 20.12 -7.47 20.85
N LYS A 514 20.89 -8.06 21.76
CA LYS A 514 21.00 -9.52 21.90
C LYS A 514 19.65 -10.18 22.23
N ASP A 515 18.86 -9.54 23.08
CA ASP A 515 17.62 -10.11 23.59
C ASP A 515 16.40 -9.80 22.69
N HIS A 516 16.43 -8.67 21.97
CA HIS A 516 15.28 -8.17 21.23
C HIS A 516 15.46 -8.07 19.72
N PHE A 517 16.66 -8.20 19.14
CA PHE A 517 16.84 -8.07 17.69
C PHE A 517 17.17 -9.40 17.01
N ASP A 518 16.34 -9.75 16.03
CA ASP A 518 16.59 -10.84 15.11
C ASP A 518 16.77 -10.32 13.68
N VAL A 519 17.93 -9.72 13.42
CA VAL A 519 18.23 -9.01 12.18
C VAL A 519 19.47 -9.60 11.52
N GLY A 520 19.39 -9.93 10.23
CA GLY A 520 20.57 -10.36 9.49
C GLY A 520 20.35 -10.71 8.03
N PHE A 521 21.47 -10.83 7.32
CA PHE A 521 21.48 -11.22 5.91
C PHE A 521 21.35 -12.73 5.74
N THR A 522 20.59 -13.16 4.74
CA THR A 522 20.46 -14.56 4.35
C THR A 522 21.28 -14.90 3.11
N GLU A 523 21.65 -13.89 2.31
CA GLU A 523 22.46 -14.06 1.09
C GLU A 523 23.29 -12.80 0.79
N LYS A 524 24.44 -13.03 0.12
CA LYS A 524 25.34 -12.01 -0.39
C LYS A 524 25.09 -11.78 -1.88
N VAL A 525 24.72 -10.57 -2.28
CA VAL A 525 24.35 -10.18 -3.66
C VAL A 525 24.82 -8.73 -3.92
N ALA A 526 24.75 -8.28 -5.18
CA ALA A 526 25.07 -6.91 -5.59
C ALA A 526 26.50 -6.44 -5.20
N CYS A 527 27.49 -7.29 -5.48
CA CYS A 527 28.91 -6.97 -5.28
C CYS A 527 29.70 -7.11 -6.58
N ILE A 528 30.77 -6.34 -6.70
CA ILE A 528 31.68 -6.33 -7.85
C ILE A 528 33.13 -6.48 -7.34
N PRO A 529 33.92 -7.46 -7.83
CA PRO A 529 33.52 -8.52 -8.76
C PRO A 529 32.72 -9.66 -8.08
N ASN A 530 32.89 -9.84 -6.77
CA ASN A 530 32.20 -10.83 -5.95
C ASN A 530 32.00 -10.29 -4.53
N CYS A 531 31.36 -11.07 -3.66
CA CYS A 531 31.02 -10.67 -2.29
C CYS A 531 31.95 -11.25 -1.21
N ASP A 532 33.16 -11.67 -1.57
CA ASP A 532 34.04 -12.44 -0.67
C ASP A 532 34.55 -11.60 0.52
N PHE A 533 34.66 -10.29 0.38
CA PHE A 533 35.05 -9.37 1.46
C PHE A 533 34.07 -9.42 2.65
N TYR A 534 32.81 -9.83 2.45
CA TYR A 534 31.88 -10.05 3.55
C TYR A 534 32.19 -11.31 4.37
N ASN A 535 33.03 -12.23 3.90
CA ASN A 535 33.29 -13.52 4.57
C ASN A 535 33.94 -13.33 5.95
N SER A 536 34.74 -12.28 6.13
CA SER A 536 35.37 -11.94 7.41
C SER A 536 34.54 -11.03 8.30
N SER A 537 33.47 -10.42 7.79
CA SER A 537 32.80 -9.29 8.45
C SER A 537 31.30 -9.47 8.67
N LEU A 538 30.63 -10.35 7.92
CA LEU A 538 29.19 -10.60 8.05
C LEU A 538 28.89 -12.08 8.22
N THR A 539 28.17 -12.40 9.29
CA THR A 539 27.56 -13.71 9.51
C THR A 539 26.27 -13.81 8.68
N ILE A 540 26.18 -14.86 7.84
CA ILE A 540 24.96 -15.17 7.09
C ILE A 540 24.06 -16.05 7.94
N LEU A 541 22.83 -15.62 8.13
CA LEU A 541 21.79 -16.33 8.87
C LEU A 541 20.99 -17.25 7.94
N ASN A 542 20.36 -18.26 8.54
CA ASN A 542 19.46 -19.15 7.82
C ASN A 542 18.24 -18.39 7.29
N LYS A 543 17.77 -18.80 6.10
CA LYS A 543 16.49 -18.33 5.56
C LYS A 543 15.34 -18.82 6.44
N THR A 544 14.47 -17.91 6.83
CA THR A 544 13.19 -18.21 7.48
C THR A 544 12.06 -18.10 6.45
N SER A 545 10.93 -18.76 6.71
CA SER A 545 9.75 -18.50 5.88
C SER A 545 9.27 -17.07 6.11
N PHE A 546 8.62 -16.46 5.12
CA PHE A 546 8.09 -15.11 5.30
C PHE A 546 7.03 -15.08 6.43
N ALA A 547 6.23 -16.15 6.55
CA ALA A 547 5.25 -16.29 7.62
C ALA A 547 5.89 -16.28 9.03
N ASP A 548 7.06 -16.89 9.20
CA ASP A 548 7.77 -16.92 10.49
C ASP A 548 8.09 -15.52 11.03
N THR A 549 8.25 -14.52 10.16
CA THR A 549 8.48 -13.14 10.62
C THR A 549 7.32 -12.59 11.45
N PHE A 550 6.10 -13.09 11.23
CA PHE A 550 4.90 -12.66 11.97
C PHE A 550 4.82 -13.23 13.41
N ARG A 551 5.83 -13.97 13.87
CA ARG A 551 5.98 -14.35 15.29
C ARG A 551 6.48 -13.20 16.15
N SER A 552 7.20 -12.27 15.54
CA SER A 552 7.75 -11.08 16.19
C SER A 552 6.72 -9.97 16.27
N LYS A 553 6.70 -9.20 17.37
CA LYS A 553 5.86 -8.00 17.51
C LYS A 553 6.27 -6.89 16.56
N TYR A 554 7.56 -6.73 16.25
CA TYR A 554 8.07 -5.57 15.49
C TYR A 554 8.67 -6.00 14.14
N LEU A 555 8.17 -5.43 13.05
CA LEU A 555 8.62 -5.71 11.68
C LEU A 555 9.23 -4.46 11.06
N ILE A 556 10.55 -4.47 10.85
CA ILE A 556 11.25 -3.34 10.25
C ILE A 556 11.29 -3.46 8.72
N ASP A 557 10.83 -2.42 8.05
CA ASP A 557 10.83 -2.26 6.60
C ASP A 557 11.84 -1.20 6.20
N VAL A 558 12.85 -1.63 5.44
CA VAL A 558 13.90 -0.79 4.88
C VAL A 558 14.03 -1.08 3.39
N ASP A 559 14.42 -0.05 2.64
CA ASP A 559 14.58 -0.10 1.20
C ASP A 559 15.59 -1.15 0.74
N GLY A 560 15.55 -1.50 -0.54
CA GLY A 560 16.58 -2.26 -1.24
C GLY A 560 17.21 -1.39 -2.32
N HIS A 561 17.41 -1.95 -3.52
CA HIS A 561 17.72 -1.11 -4.70
C HIS A 561 16.61 -0.09 -4.99
N SER A 562 15.42 -0.39 -4.48
CA SER A 562 14.16 0.33 -4.66
C SER A 562 13.28 0.09 -3.43
N PHE A 563 12.00 0.43 -3.49
CA PHE A 563 11.01 0.14 -2.43
C PHE A 563 10.99 -1.35 -1.99
N SER A 564 10.47 -1.59 -0.79
CA SER A 564 10.32 -2.94 -0.24
C SER A 564 8.95 -3.54 -0.56
N GLY A 565 8.93 -4.61 -1.37
CA GLY A 565 7.71 -5.37 -1.65
C GLY A 565 7.07 -6.08 -0.44
N ARG A 566 7.72 -6.08 0.73
CA ARG A 566 7.18 -6.71 1.97
C ARG A 566 6.17 -5.82 2.69
N TRP A 567 6.20 -4.51 2.44
CA TRP A 567 5.52 -3.51 3.25
C TRP A 567 4.02 -3.77 3.42
N ARG A 568 3.34 -4.04 2.29
CA ARG A 568 1.91 -4.35 2.31
C ARG A 568 1.55 -5.54 3.20
N ALA A 569 2.38 -6.58 3.24
CA ALA A 569 2.11 -7.75 4.06
C ALA A 569 2.38 -7.51 5.56
N PHE A 570 3.35 -6.64 5.89
CA PHE A 570 3.57 -6.22 7.28
C PHE A 570 2.34 -5.52 7.84
N LEU A 571 1.77 -4.59 7.07
CA LEU A 571 0.53 -3.92 7.43
C LEU A 571 -0.68 -4.86 7.53
N GLN A 572 -0.66 -6.05 6.91
CA GLN A 572 -1.76 -7.03 6.99
C GLN A 572 -1.65 -7.97 8.20
N SER A 573 -0.49 -8.03 8.84
CA SER A 573 -0.22 -8.90 9.99
C SER A 573 -0.72 -8.31 11.30
N ARG A 574 -0.71 -9.10 12.38
CA ARG A 574 -0.93 -8.62 13.75
C ARG A 574 0.30 -7.96 14.37
N SER A 575 1.41 -7.83 13.64
CA SER A 575 2.64 -7.20 14.12
C SER A 575 2.69 -5.70 13.78
N LEU A 576 3.49 -4.94 14.52
CA LEU A 576 3.71 -3.52 14.30
C LEU A 576 4.80 -3.29 13.25
N GLY A 577 4.46 -2.63 12.15
CA GLY A 577 5.42 -2.21 11.14
C GLY A 577 6.16 -0.92 11.51
N LEU A 578 7.49 -0.93 11.39
CA LEU A 578 8.37 0.24 11.42
C LEU A 578 8.92 0.48 10.01
N LYS A 579 8.86 1.71 9.49
CA LYS A 579 9.26 2.00 8.10
C LYS A 579 10.29 3.12 8.02
N ALA A 580 11.42 2.82 7.38
CA ALA A 580 12.36 3.81 6.85
C ALA A 580 12.50 3.63 5.35
N THR A 581 12.14 4.67 4.59
CA THR A 581 12.22 4.66 3.13
C THR A 581 12.49 6.05 2.59
N ILE A 582 13.07 6.13 1.39
CA ILE A 582 13.13 7.35 0.57
C ILE A 582 12.15 7.29 -0.62
N PHE A 583 11.41 6.20 -0.78
CA PHE A 583 10.53 5.97 -1.92
C PHE A 583 9.06 6.27 -1.59
N ARG A 584 8.35 6.66 -2.64
CA ARG A 584 6.90 6.82 -2.72
C ARG A 584 6.28 5.67 -3.46
N GLU A 585 5.12 5.25 -2.97
CA GLU A 585 4.30 4.20 -3.57
C GLU A 585 2.84 4.67 -3.72
N TRP A 586 2.09 3.96 -4.58
CA TRP A 586 0.69 4.29 -4.90
C TRP A 586 -0.26 4.40 -3.70
N HIS A 587 0.07 3.73 -2.59
CA HIS A 587 -0.79 3.60 -1.40
C HIS A 587 -0.46 4.61 -0.29
N ASP A 588 0.61 5.40 -0.42
CA ASP A 588 1.12 6.24 0.67
C ASP A 588 0.10 7.27 1.17
N SER A 589 -0.73 7.82 0.27
CA SER A 589 -1.77 8.79 0.61
C SER A 589 -2.86 8.22 1.53
N ARG A 590 -2.98 6.89 1.59
CA ARG A 590 -3.94 6.16 2.43
C ARG A 590 -3.36 5.83 3.81
N LEU A 591 -2.05 5.95 4.03
CA LEU A 591 -1.39 5.47 5.25
C LEU A 591 -0.97 6.63 6.15
N PHE A 592 -1.26 6.52 7.44
CA PHE A 592 -1.02 7.56 8.43
C PHE A 592 0.05 7.08 9.41
N ALA A 593 1.22 7.71 9.37
CA ALA A 593 2.28 7.51 10.35
C ALA A 593 1.77 7.83 11.76
N TRP A 594 2.21 7.05 12.76
CA TRP A 594 1.73 7.08 14.15
C TRP A 594 0.27 6.67 14.35
N ARG A 595 -0.34 6.04 13.35
CA ARG A 595 -1.64 5.39 13.47
C ARG A 595 -1.64 3.99 12.85
N HIS A 596 -1.14 3.87 11.63
CA HIS A 596 -1.10 2.59 10.91
C HIS A 596 0.29 1.93 10.98
N PHE A 597 1.33 2.71 11.28
CA PHE A 597 2.72 2.26 11.40
C PHE A 597 3.56 3.28 12.15
N VAL A 598 4.79 2.90 12.51
CA VAL A 598 5.79 3.78 13.11
C VAL A 598 6.79 4.25 12.05
N PRO A 599 6.89 5.56 11.76
CA PRO A 599 7.94 6.07 10.89
C PRO A 599 9.30 6.04 11.62
N MET A 600 10.37 5.74 10.88
CA MET A 600 11.74 5.68 11.39
C MET A 600 12.65 6.52 10.49
N ASP A 601 13.61 7.25 11.06
CA ASP A 601 14.60 8.00 10.28
C ASP A 601 15.47 7.05 9.44
N ASN A 602 15.80 7.42 8.21
CA ASN A 602 16.69 6.62 7.34
C ASN A 602 18.15 6.55 7.86
N ARG A 603 18.50 7.37 8.87
CA ARG A 603 19.74 7.27 9.65
C ARG A 603 19.65 6.24 10.77
N TYR A 604 18.46 5.81 11.17
CA TYR A 604 18.20 4.91 12.30
C TYR A 604 18.68 5.45 13.66
N ASP A 605 18.84 6.77 13.78
CA ASP A 605 19.25 7.43 15.02
C ASP A 605 18.12 7.46 16.07
N ASP A 606 16.89 7.16 15.66
CA ASP A 606 15.71 7.00 16.53
C ASP A 606 15.40 5.54 16.88
N LEU A 607 16.10 4.55 16.29
CA LEU A 607 15.78 3.13 16.42
C LEU A 607 15.67 2.66 17.87
N TYR A 608 16.69 2.92 18.69
CA TYR A 608 16.70 2.46 20.07
C TYR A 608 15.66 3.16 20.93
N SER A 609 15.47 4.48 20.77
CA SER A 609 14.41 5.22 21.48
C SER A 609 13.02 4.68 21.12
N LEU A 610 12.76 4.34 19.86
CA LEU A 610 11.50 3.74 19.41
C LEU A 610 11.25 2.38 20.07
N LEU A 611 12.23 1.48 20.04
CA LEU A 611 12.05 0.13 20.55
C LEU A 611 12.02 0.10 22.09
N LEU A 612 12.81 0.94 22.76
CA LEU A 612 12.74 1.10 24.22
C LEU A 612 11.38 1.64 24.66
N TYR A 613 10.76 2.56 23.91
CA TYR A 613 9.42 3.06 24.23
C TYR A 613 8.39 1.93 24.25
N PHE A 614 8.38 1.05 23.23
CA PHE A 614 7.39 -0.03 23.16
C PHE A 614 7.70 -1.21 24.11
N ILE A 615 8.95 -1.68 24.13
CA ILE A 615 9.37 -2.86 24.90
C ILE A 615 9.55 -2.52 26.38
N GLY A 616 10.04 -1.32 26.68
CA GLY A 616 10.45 -0.91 28.02
C GLY A 616 11.81 -1.45 28.42
N ILE A 617 12.43 -0.78 29.41
CA ILE A 617 13.65 -1.21 30.07
C ILE A 617 13.65 -0.71 31.51
N SER A 618 14.29 -1.45 32.41
CA SER A 618 14.51 -1.01 33.79
C SER A 618 15.87 -1.55 34.26
N PRO A 619 16.53 -0.87 35.21
CA PRO A 619 17.78 -1.33 35.77
C PRO A 619 17.67 -2.78 36.27
N SER A 620 18.66 -3.60 35.92
CA SER A 620 18.67 -5.03 36.22
C SER A 620 20.06 -5.46 36.69
N ASP A 621 20.11 -6.39 37.65
CA ASP A 621 21.38 -7.00 38.07
C ASP A 621 22.08 -7.76 36.92
N GLN A 622 21.33 -8.16 35.90
CA GLN A 622 21.86 -8.83 34.70
C GLN A 622 22.49 -7.84 33.69
N ASP A 623 22.15 -6.56 33.80
CA ASP A 623 22.72 -5.48 32.99
C ASP A 623 23.06 -4.27 33.89
N PRO A 624 24.16 -4.36 34.66
CA PRO A 624 24.52 -3.31 35.60
C PRO A 624 24.96 -2.01 34.92
N VAL A 625 25.24 -2.05 33.61
CA VAL A 625 25.70 -0.90 32.81
C VAL A 625 24.53 0.05 32.55
N ASN A 626 23.37 -0.50 32.16
CA ASN A 626 22.20 0.29 31.85
C ASN A 626 21.41 0.64 33.11
N GLN A 627 21.47 1.93 33.49
CA GLN A 627 20.69 2.50 34.60
C GLN A 627 19.47 3.30 34.12
N VAL A 628 19.18 3.27 32.82
CA VAL A 628 18.02 3.95 32.23
C VAL A 628 16.73 3.21 32.58
N THR A 629 15.65 3.96 32.73
CA THR A 629 14.29 3.43 32.87
C THR A 629 13.43 3.97 31.74
N VAL A 630 12.74 3.07 31.03
CA VAL A 630 11.69 3.39 30.06
C VAL A 630 10.52 2.45 30.33
N TRP A 631 9.33 2.99 30.59
CA TRP A 631 8.15 2.12 30.75
C TRP A 631 7.74 1.52 29.41
N SER A 632 7.24 0.28 29.46
CA SER A 632 6.71 -0.40 28.29
C SER A 632 5.38 0.21 27.87
N HIS A 633 5.28 0.53 26.57
CA HIS A 633 4.06 0.99 25.89
C HIS A 633 3.52 -0.10 24.95
N ASP A 634 3.43 -1.33 25.45
CA ASP A 634 2.98 -2.50 24.67
C ASP A 634 1.52 -2.34 24.20
N TYR A 635 0.67 -1.67 24.99
CA TYR A 635 -0.70 -1.35 24.58
C TYR A 635 -0.72 -0.43 23.34
N GLU A 636 0.10 0.62 23.33
CA GLU A 636 0.22 1.56 22.22
C GLU A 636 0.76 0.85 20.97
N ALA A 637 1.74 -0.04 21.13
CA ALA A 637 2.27 -0.88 20.05
C ALA A 637 1.19 -1.78 19.43
N MET A 638 0.44 -2.51 20.27
CA MET A 638 -0.70 -3.33 19.84
C MET A 638 -1.76 -2.48 19.14
N LYS A 639 -2.09 -1.30 19.69
CA LYS A 639 -3.08 -0.39 19.11
C LYS A 639 -2.68 0.00 17.68
N LEU A 640 -1.43 0.41 17.46
CA LEU A 640 -0.91 0.76 16.13
C LEU A 640 -0.95 -0.42 15.17
N ALA A 641 -0.50 -1.60 15.60
CA ALA A 641 -0.51 -2.82 14.79
C ALA A 641 -1.93 -3.18 14.36
N ARG A 642 -2.88 -3.16 15.30
CA ARG A 642 -4.30 -3.42 15.03
C ARG A 642 -4.90 -2.39 14.07
N GLN A 643 -4.67 -1.10 14.30
CA GLN A 643 -5.15 -0.02 13.43
C GLN A 643 -4.58 -0.16 12.01
N GLY A 644 -3.29 -0.46 11.86
CA GLY A 644 -2.65 -0.74 10.57
C GLY A 644 -3.30 -1.92 9.84
N ARG A 645 -3.51 -3.03 10.54
CA ARG A 645 -4.17 -4.23 10.03
C ARG A 645 -5.59 -4.01 9.55
N GLU A 646 -6.41 -3.42 10.41
CA GLU A 646 -7.81 -3.12 10.11
C GLU A 646 -7.93 -2.18 8.92
N TRP A 647 -7.03 -1.22 8.81
CA TRP A 647 -7.02 -0.27 7.70
C TRP A 647 -6.52 -0.89 6.40
N ALA A 648 -5.42 -1.64 6.44
CA ALA A 648 -4.88 -2.35 5.27
C ALA A 648 -5.91 -3.32 4.66
N ALA A 649 -6.71 -3.98 5.49
CA ALA A 649 -7.81 -4.84 5.04
C ALA A 649 -8.92 -4.09 4.29
N LYS A 650 -9.05 -2.76 4.48
CA LYS A 650 -10.05 -1.91 3.83
C LYS A 650 -9.55 -1.23 2.56
N VAL A 651 -8.29 -0.79 2.53
CA VAL A 651 -7.81 0.14 1.48
C VAL A 651 -6.62 -0.37 0.66
N LEU A 652 -6.05 -1.53 1.00
CA LEU A 652 -4.92 -2.13 0.28
C LEU A 652 -5.29 -3.46 -0.38
N ARG A 653 -6.56 -3.71 -0.68
CA ARG A 653 -7.02 -4.99 -1.26
C ARG A 653 -6.64 -5.09 -2.74
N PRO A 654 -6.63 -6.30 -3.34
CA PRO A 654 -6.49 -6.44 -4.79
C PRO A 654 -7.49 -5.58 -5.58
N GLU A 655 -8.71 -5.44 -5.07
CA GLU A 655 -9.75 -4.60 -5.68
C GLU A 655 -9.36 -3.11 -5.68
N ASP A 656 -8.69 -2.63 -4.63
CA ASP A 656 -8.21 -1.24 -4.56
C ASP A 656 -7.09 -0.98 -5.58
N ILE A 657 -6.25 -1.99 -5.85
CA ILE A 657 -5.22 -1.95 -6.92
C ILE A 657 -5.89 -1.81 -8.30
N GLU A 658 -6.92 -2.62 -8.59
CA GLU A 658 -7.65 -2.54 -9.87
C GLU A 658 -8.30 -1.17 -10.07
N VAL A 659 -8.93 -0.63 -9.02
CA VAL A 659 -9.61 0.67 -9.06
C VAL A 659 -8.62 1.82 -9.23
N TYR A 660 -7.47 1.76 -8.54
CA TYR A 660 -6.40 2.73 -8.72
C TYR A 660 -5.85 2.69 -10.13
N LEU A 661 -5.57 1.49 -10.67
CA LEU A 661 -5.05 1.34 -12.03
C LEU A 661 -6.03 1.86 -13.08
N LEU A 662 -7.33 1.54 -12.95
CA LEU A 662 -8.35 2.10 -13.84
C LEU A 662 -8.36 3.63 -13.74
N ARG A 663 -8.30 4.19 -12.53
CA ARG A 663 -8.31 5.64 -12.36
C ARG A 663 -7.12 6.30 -13.02
N LEU A 664 -5.91 5.78 -12.75
CA LEU A 664 -4.65 6.25 -13.31
C LEU A 664 -4.69 6.30 -14.83
N LEU A 665 -5.17 5.23 -15.45
CA LEU A 665 -5.17 5.11 -16.90
C LEU A 665 -6.28 5.91 -17.58
N LEU A 666 -7.39 6.24 -16.88
CA LEU A 666 -8.36 7.23 -17.37
C LEU A 666 -7.79 8.65 -17.36
N GLU A 667 -7.09 9.03 -16.28
CA GLU A 667 -6.43 10.33 -16.20
C GLU A 667 -5.29 10.44 -17.24
N TYR A 668 -4.47 9.39 -17.38
CA TYR A 668 -3.43 9.33 -18.41
C TYR A 668 -4.03 9.34 -19.83
N GLY A 669 -5.13 8.61 -20.05
CA GLY A 669 -5.88 8.62 -21.31
C GLY A 669 -6.32 10.02 -21.70
N ARG A 670 -6.70 10.86 -20.72
CA ARG A 670 -6.99 12.27 -20.95
C ARG A 670 -5.74 13.09 -21.25
N ILE A 671 -4.63 12.91 -20.54
CA ILE A 671 -3.38 13.64 -20.78
C ILE A 671 -2.95 13.53 -22.25
N ILE A 672 -3.12 12.33 -22.82
CA ILE A 672 -2.72 12.00 -24.19
C ILE A 672 -3.83 12.24 -25.23
N ASP A 673 -4.98 12.81 -24.86
CA ASP A 673 -6.07 13.06 -25.81
C ASP A 673 -5.86 14.39 -26.56
N ASP A 674 -6.05 14.41 -27.88
CA ASP A 674 -5.92 15.63 -28.70
C ASP A 674 -6.94 16.72 -28.29
N ASN A 675 -8.07 16.33 -27.70
CA ASN A 675 -9.12 17.20 -27.19
C ASN A 675 -9.14 17.27 -25.66
N ARG A 676 -8.03 16.98 -24.96
CA ARG A 676 -7.97 16.88 -23.49
C ARG A 676 -8.61 18.03 -22.68
N ASP A 677 -8.61 19.24 -23.24
CA ASP A 677 -9.20 20.44 -22.65
C ASP A 677 -10.72 20.53 -22.81
N ARG A 678 -11.30 19.74 -23.71
CA ARG A 678 -12.72 19.73 -24.10
C ARG A 678 -13.36 18.35 -23.98
N ILE A 679 -12.82 17.50 -23.11
CA ILE A 679 -13.43 16.22 -22.77
C ILE A 679 -13.62 16.08 -21.27
N GLY A 680 -14.69 15.39 -20.87
CA GLY A 680 -14.96 15.04 -19.48
C GLY A 680 -16.43 15.12 -19.07
N VAL A 681 -16.68 14.80 -17.80
CA VAL A 681 -18.02 14.76 -17.20
C VAL A 681 -18.41 16.13 -16.62
N THR A 682 -19.36 16.82 -17.26
CA THR A 682 -19.85 18.15 -16.85
C THR A 682 -21.03 18.11 -15.87
N GLY A 683 -21.85 17.06 -15.89
CA GLY A 683 -22.99 16.92 -14.96
C GLY A 683 -22.66 16.31 -13.58
N ASP A 684 -23.66 16.27 -12.71
CA ASP A 684 -23.65 15.61 -11.40
C ASP A 684 -24.15 14.15 -11.45
N GLY A 685 -24.31 13.60 -12.66
CA GLY A 685 -24.82 12.26 -12.92
C GLY A 685 -26.35 12.13 -12.92
N GLY A 686 -27.10 13.17 -12.55
CA GLY A 686 -28.56 13.20 -12.60
C GLY A 686 -29.26 12.07 -11.85
N GLU A 687 -30.49 11.74 -12.26
CA GLU A 687 -31.30 10.70 -11.62
C GLU A 687 -30.69 9.28 -11.76
N GLU A 688 -29.92 9.04 -12.81
CA GLU A 688 -29.23 7.76 -13.01
C GLU A 688 -28.26 7.47 -11.85
N MET A 689 -27.40 8.43 -11.51
CA MET A 689 -26.38 8.22 -10.47
C MET A 689 -26.97 8.30 -9.06
N LYS A 690 -28.00 9.10 -8.84
CA LYS A 690 -28.75 9.07 -7.57
C LYS A 690 -29.39 7.70 -7.33
N ALA A 691 -30.03 7.12 -8.35
CA ALA A 691 -30.62 5.78 -8.25
C ALA A 691 -29.53 4.71 -8.02
N PHE A 692 -28.35 4.86 -8.65
CA PHE A 692 -27.21 3.99 -8.40
C PHE A 692 -26.71 4.09 -6.96
N ASP A 693 -26.53 5.29 -6.41
CA ASP A 693 -26.04 5.50 -5.04
C ASP A 693 -27.00 4.94 -3.98
N ILE A 694 -28.31 4.96 -4.24
CA ILE A 694 -29.30 4.30 -3.37
C ILE A 694 -29.16 2.77 -3.42
N ARG A 695 -28.90 2.21 -4.61
CA ARG A 695 -28.77 0.76 -4.81
C ARG A 695 -27.42 0.22 -4.31
N VAL A 696 -26.35 1.00 -4.46
CA VAL A 696 -24.97 0.65 -4.11
C VAL A 696 -24.41 1.79 -3.23
N PRO A 697 -24.83 1.86 -1.96
CA PRO A 697 -24.42 2.93 -1.06
C PRO A 697 -22.93 2.86 -0.73
N ALA A 698 -22.42 3.96 -0.18
CA ALA A 698 -21.05 4.04 0.29
C ALA A 698 -20.80 2.98 1.36
N VAL A 699 -19.56 2.46 1.40
CA VAL A 699 -19.16 1.61 2.52
C VAL A 699 -19.28 2.44 3.82
N PRO A 700 -20.00 1.92 4.84
CA PRO A 700 -20.24 2.62 6.09
C PRO A 700 -18.95 3.16 6.73
#